data_AF-K2FRF9-F1
#
_entry.id   AF-K2FRF9-F1
#
_cell.length_a   1.000
_cell.length_b   1.000
_cell.length_c   1.000
_cell.angle_alpha   90.00
_cell.angle_beta   90.00
_cell.angle_gamma   90.00
#
_symmetry.space_group_name_H-M   'P 1'
#
loop_
_entity.id
_entity.type
_entity.pdbx_description
1 polymer ?
#
loop_
_entity_poly.entity_id
_entity_poly.type
_entity_poly.pdbx_seq_one_letter_code
_entity_poly.pdbx_strand_id
1 'polypeptide(L)'
;MPSKNQVNNKEVLKDLEKNISPILVVNNSSLKPYVELFDYAPENIYQQPLGSLVGFFEIKEYSEDSAYVVNFLTSVMKKEYYINPKRPVTESLDSALHKVNLALSELAKHGNVQWLGKLNATICVLEKNNAHFSVAGSAKIFLYRRATLTDISEDLAADPTAPHPLKTFVNVSSGRLEKNDRLLITSEDIFHIFSSLDLKKNLQRFEGDKFIQFLKTALSNQMEMIASLVVEMSEQKAEAPIKTPSKKKTIANTNVFSQTTFAENAGNGLVIAATEESLDIINLPEPEVEYTDKKTGHIYVQGEVSQVSENPKMTLLMESAKEKMSEAWYLTKNETRRKLNIYKKQISKKLEQRRAEKEKLAQEREEEMERIRQEEELVQIENEKILAQQQETERILLEQQELERKEIETLELQQAQEIRRELEVQRNIQEKENIKEQRLQSSHSRKIVPKIETEEIEDNRELSFQEKLQLAVKEQQQRQAVIDLRTPQKTSDQKIEDFFKEKDQMFEDNDEEELSVPVHQQAELDALRKQERIDSLKRNTEQALEKTKQIASNLYLLAKNKTASSIEKRKADFHDENKPHISPRISKIKNNFSKFSTKQKVYAILFLALIFIVPFFIARSMNKPQQPVTNQLPEKTLTQADILSGEKNIKTSVASKTVLSKQNLISDVLVTNLGLIAFTKNSVFVLDENNQAKEFNAPQDKGSIVKAIYMNDLSLVLIITDQNKVISFSPISQKFTENNINISGKSSNSFFGTYLTYMYVLDPEASQIYRYPRADGGFGEKNSWLKNSTQLTKTSNLTIDDSIYVVDGKKITKFFKGEPQQLNLESSSTSINYDLVYTNLDSTSLYILDKLNSRIVIFSKDSGKILAQYHSENLSSSTALAVDEKNKTAFIVTSAGLISISLQ
;
A
#
# COMPACT_ATOMS: atom_id res chain seq x y z
N MET A 1 -69.26 36.12 11.31
CA MET A 1 -68.77 34.73 11.34
C MET A 1 -67.51 34.62 10.49
N PRO A 2 -66.30 34.80 11.06
CA PRO A 2 -65.05 34.51 10.36
C PRO A 2 -64.70 33.02 10.45
N SER A 3 -64.08 32.48 9.40
CA SER A 3 -63.81 31.05 9.21
C SER A 3 -62.66 30.52 10.07
N LYS A 4 -62.84 29.29 10.62
CA LYS A 4 -61.75 28.49 11.19
C LYS A 4 -60.62 28.31 10.17
N ASN A 5 -59.39 28.68 10.54
CA ASN A 5 -58.17 27.88 10.45
C ASN A 5 -56.94 28.74 10.80
N GLN A 6 -56.70 28.88 12.11
CA GLN A 6 -55.36 29.17 12.64
C GLN A 6 -54.84 27.91 13.35
N VAL A 7 -53.52 27.89 13.60
CA VAL A 7 -52.75 26.80 14.25
C VAL A 7 -52.48 25.58 13.37
N ASN A 8 -51.34 25.63 12.64
CA ASN A 8 -50.35 24.54 12.62
C ASN A 8 -49.06 24.96 11.89
N ASN A 9 -48.37 25.98 12.40
CA ASN A 9 -46.92 26.12 12.16
C ASN A 9 -46.20 25.16 13.11
N LYS A 10 -45.94 23.92 12.66
CA LYS A 10 -44.89 23.11 13.28
C LYS A 10 -43.56 23.68 12.85
N GLU A 11 -42.87 24.33 13.77
CA GLU A 11 -41.44 24.65 13.60
C GLU A 11 -40.68 23.35 13.36
N VAL A 12 -40.18 23.16 12.14
CA VAL A 12 -39.25 22.07 11.83
C VAL A 12 -37.91 22.50 12.39
N LEU A 13 -37.67 22.12 13.65
CA LEU A 13 -36.40 22.33 14.34
C LEU A 13 -35.27 21.73 13.50
N LYS A 14 -34.25 22.53 13.18
CA LYS A 14 -33.03 22.05 12.52
C LYS A 14 -32.25 21.15 13.49
N ASP A 15 -31.61 20.12 12.96
CA ASP A 15 -30.62 19.36 13.72
C ASP A 15 -29.40 20.26 14.00
N LEU A 16 -28.96 20.27 15.26
CA LEU A 16 -27.80 21.03 15.72
C LEU A 16 -26.50 20.24 15.46
N GLU A 17 -25.43 20.95 15.19
CA GLU A 17 -24.10 20.37 15.07
C GLU A 17 -23.47 20.25 16.47
N LYS A 18 -22.89 19.08 16.76
CA LYS A 18 -22.35 18.75 18.08
C LYS A 18 -20.84 18.71 18.00
N ASN A 19 -20.16 19.48 18.82
CA ASN A 19 -18.72 19.37 18.99
C ASN A 19 -18.44 18.64 20.31
N ILE A 20 -17.77 17.48 20.23
CA ILE A 20 -17.46 16.63 21.38
C ILE A 20 -15.95 16.72 21.63
N SER A 21 -15.56 17.07 22.85
CA SER A 21 -14.17 17.37 23.21
C SER A 21 -13.75 16.60 24.46
N PRO A 22 -13.02 15.47 24.29
CA PRO A 22 -12.52 14.66 25.39
C PRO A 22 -11.26 15.24 26.04
N ILE A 23 -11.26 15.29 27.37
CA ILE A 23 -10.17 15.78 28.22
C ILE A 23 -9.86 14.69 29.26
N LEU A 24 -8.97 13.77 28.88
CA LEU A 24 -8.40 12.80 29.81
C LEU A 24 -7.05 13.31 30.31
N VAL A 25 -6.88 13.39 31.63
CA VAL A 25 -5.62 13.72 32.29
C VAL A 25 -5.20 12.51 33.12
N VAL A 26 -3.98 12.02 32.85
CA VAL A 26 -3.32 10.94 33.61
C VAL A 26 -1.83 11.29 33.67
N ASN A 27 -1.39 11.88 34.78
CA ASN A 27 0.00 12.30 34.99
C ASN A 27 0.89 11.13 35.45
N ASN A 28 0.33 10.17 36.20
CA ASN A 28 1.01 8.96 36.60
C ASN A 28 0.57 7.79 35.71
N SER A 29 1.51 7.20 34.96
CA SER A 29 1.22 6.14 33.99
C SER A 29 0.64 4.87 34.61
N SER A 30 0.88 4.59 35.90
CA SER A 30 0.28 3.46 36.61
C SER A 30 -1.23 3.62 36.83
N LEU A 31 -1.77 4.84 36.76
CA LEU A 31 -3.20 5.12 36.96
C LEU A 31 -4.03 4.92 35.69
N LYS A 32 -3.38 4.83 34.52
CA LYS A 32 -4.05 4.70 33.22
C LYS A 32 -5.05 3.52 33.10
N PRO A 33 -4.83 2.33 33.69
CA PRO A 33 -5.80 1.23 33.60
C PRO A 33 -7.12 1.51 34.34
N TYR A 34 -7.12 2.44 35.29
CA TYR A 34 -8.25 2.72 36.19
C TYR A 34 -9.15 3.85 35.67
N VAL A 35 -8.88 4.39 34.49
CA VAL A 35 -9.72 5.40 33.85
C VAL A 35 -9.76 5.22 32.33
N GLU A 36 -10.96 5.23 31.76
CA GLU A 36 -11.17 5.25 30.31
C GLU A 36 -12.28 6.23 29.97
N LEU A 37 -12.01 7.07 28.98
CA LEU A 37 -12.96 8.00 28.40
C LEU A 37 -13.21 7.56 26.96
N PHE A 38 -14.48 7.35 26.60
CA PHE A 38 -14.90 6.89 25.29
C PHE A 38 -15.82 7.89 24.58
N ASP A 39 -15.63 8.00 23.27
CA ASP A 39 -16.52 8.64 22.31
C ASP A 39 -16.69 7.68 21.13
N TYR A 40 -17.89 7.11 21.00
CA TYR A 40 -18.25 6.16 19.97
C TYR A 40 -19.34 6.73 19.09
N ALA A 41 -18.95 7.13 17.88
CA ALA A 41 -19.88 7.48 16.81
C ALA A 41 -20.44 6.22 16.11
N PRO A 42 -21.65 6.28 15.52
CA PRO A 42 -22.22 5.16 14.77
C PRO A 42 -21.39 4.72 13.55
N GLU A 43 -20.86 3.50 13.59
CA GLU A 43 -20.02 2.93 12.52
C GLU A 43 -20.82 2.63 11.23
N ASN A 44 -22.13 2.40 11.34
CA ASN A 44 -22.99 2.02 10.22
C ASN A 44 -24.25 2.89 10.08
N ILE A 45 -24.77 2.99 8.84
CA ILE A 45 -26.01 3.72 8.51
C ILE A 45 -27.20 3.24 9.36
N TYR A 46 -27.24 1.94 9.68
CA TYR A 46 -28.27 1.36 10.55
C TYR A 46 -28.17 1.84 12.01
N GLN A 47 -26.97 2.15 12.50
CA GLN A 47 -26.72 2.62 13.87
C GLN A 47 -26.85 4.15 14.00
N GLN A 48 -26.90 4.90 12.89
CA GLN A 48 -27.09 6.37 12.91
C GLN A 48 -28.30 6.84 13.74
N PRO A 49 -29.46 6.15 13.76
CA PRO A 49 -30.58 6.50 14.65
C PRO A 49 -30.29 6.38 16.14
N LEU A 50 -29.24 5.64 16.55
CA LEU A 50 -28.84 5.49 17.95
C LEU A 50 -27.95 6.64 18.45
N GLY A 51 -27.48 7.53 17.57
CA GLY A 51 -26.60 8.64 17.95
C GLY A 51 -25.23 8.21 18.49
N SER A 52 -24.44 9.18 18.97
CA SER A 52 -23.12 8.93 19.55
C SER A 52 -23.22 8.57 21.03
N LEU A 53 -22.46 7.57 21.46
CA LEU A 53 -22.31 7.14 22.85
C LEU A 53 -21.00 7.71 23.41
N VAL A 54 -21.09 8.55 24.43
CA VAL A 54 -19.95 9.25 25.04
C VAL A 54 -19.95 9.05 26.56
N GLY A 55 -18.79 9.00 27.20
CA GLY A 55 -18.73 8.82 28.64
C GLY A 55 -17.35 8.49 29.19
N PHE A 56 -17.32 8.13 30.46
CA PHE A 56 -16.13 7.61 31.11
C PHE A 56 -16.47 6.60 32.21
N PHE A 57 -15.52 5.72 32.50
CA PHE A 57 -15.45 4.90 33.71
C PHE A 57 -14.15 5.23 34.44
N GLU A 58 -14.21 5.36 35.76
CA GLU A 58 -13.09 5.69 36.65
C GLU A 58 -13.21 4.87 37.93
N ILE A 59 -12.14 4.21 38.36
CA ILE A 59 -12.10 3.45 39.63
C ILE A 59 -11.06 4.07 40.57
N LYS A 60 -11.51 4.55 41.72
CA LYS A 60 -10.65 5.11 42.79
C LYS A 60 -10.10 4.01 43.71
N GLU A 61 -9.60 2.92 43.11
CA GLU A 61 -8.93 1.80 43.78
C GLU A 61 -7.89 1.18 42.84
N TYR A 62 -6.63 1.13 43.27
CA TYR A 62 -5.50 0.80 42.39
C TYR A 62 -4.97 -0.63 42.60
N SER A 63 -5.86 -1.61 42.62
CA SER A 63 -5.52 -3.03 42.68
C SER A 63 -5.43 -3.66 41.28
N GLU A 64 -4.60 -4.69 41.13
CA GLU A 64 -4.44 -5.40 39.85
C GLU A 64 -5.79 -5.93 39.30
N ASP A 65 -6.66 -6.40 40.19
CA ASP A 65 -8.02 -6.85 39.88
C ASP A 65 -8.95 -5.75 39.36
N SER A 66 -8.69 -4.48 39.67
CA SER A 66 -9.51 -3.35 39.22
C SER A 66 -9.03 -2.78 37.87
N ALA A 67 -7.78 -3.05 37.47
CA ALA A 67 -7.14 -2.49 36.28
C ALA A 67 -7.76 -2.94 34.95
N TYR A 68 -8.39 -4.12 34.90
CA TYR A 68 -9.06 -4.61 33.70
C TYR A 68 -10.54 -4.23 33.63
N VAL A 69 -11.16 -3.89 34.77
CA VAL A 69 -12.61 -3.70 34.90
C VAL A 69 -13.08 -2.57 33.98
N VAL A 70 -12.41 -1.42 34.01
CA VAL A 70 -12.74 -0.25 33.19
C VAL A 70 -12.85 -0.60 31.69
N ASN A 71 -11.77 -1.14 31.11
CA ASN A 71 -11.73 -1.55 29.69
C ASN A 71 -12.80 -2.61 29.34
N PHE A 72 -13.08 -3.52 30.28
CA PHE A 72 -14.13 -4.53 30.13
C PHE A 72 -15.54 -3.92 30.10
N LEU A 73 -15.85 -3.01 31.03
CA LEU A 73 -17.17 -2.34 31.08
C LEU A 73 -17.40 -1.49 29.84
N THR A 74 -16.40 -0.73 29.38
CA THR A 74 -16.47 0.05 28.14
C THR A 74 -16.73 -0.84 26.92
N SER A 75 -16.05 -1.99 26.83
CA SER A 75 -16.24 -2.97 25.76
C SER A 75 -17.64 -3.59 25.77
N VAL A 76 -18.17 -3.95 26.94
CA VAL A 76 -19.55 -4.44 27.12
C VAL A 76 -20.54 -3.36 26.72
N MET A 77 -20.37 -2.13 27.21
CA MET A 77 -21.25 -1.00 26.94
C MET A 77 -21.35 -0.70 25.44
N LYS A 78 -20.21 -0.58 24.73
CA LYS A 78 -20.20 -0.35 23.27
C LYS A 78 -20.91 -1.46 22.51
N LYS A 79 -20.60 -2.72 22.85
CA LYS A 79 -21.12 -3.89 22.14
C LYS A 79 -22.64 -4.00 22.28
N GLU A 80 -23.16 -3.88 23.50
CA GLU A 80 -24.58 -4.06 23.79
C GLU A 80 -25.42 -2.88 23.31
N TYR A 81 -24.92 -1.64 23.43
CA TYR A 81 -25.65 -0.47 22.97
C TYR A 81 -25.93 -0.49 21.46
N TYR A 82 -24.93 -0.91 20.67
CA TYR A 82 -25.04 -0.95 19.21
C TYR A 82 -25.48 -2.31 18.63
N ILE A 83 -25.86 -3.29 19.48
CA ILE A 83 -26.17 -4.68 19.06
C ILE A 83 -27.42 -4.76 18.18
N ASN A 84 -28.44 -3.96 18.46
CA ASN A 84 -29.71 -3.96 17.73
C ASN A 84 -30.08 -2.56 17.25
N PRO A 85 -29.67 -2.18 16.03
CA PRO A 85 -29.92 -0.83 15.50
C PRO A 85 -31.39 -0.52 15.18
N LYS A 86 -32.32 -1.45 15.43
CA LYS A 86 -33.77 -1.23 15.29
C LYS A 86 -34.45 -0.82 16.60
N ARG A 87 -33.79 -0.97 17.75
CA ARG A 87 -34.32 -0.55 19.05
C ARG A 87 -34.34 0.98 19.16
N PRO A 88 -35.29 1.56 19.91
CA PRO A 88 -35.22 2.97 20.29
C PRO A 88 -34.03 3.21 21.22
N VAL A 89 -33.52 4.45 21.19
CA VAL A 89 -32.33 4.90 21.92
C VAL A 89 -32.38 4.55 23.41
N THR A 90 -33.52 4.78 24.06
CA THR A 90 -33.72 4.49 25.49
C THR A 90 -33.65 3.00 25.79
N GLU A 91 -34.33 2.13 25.03
CA GLU A 91 -34.29 0.68 25.23
C GLU A 91 -32.89 0.11 24.99
N SER A 92 -32.16 0.62 24.00
CA SER A 92 -30.75 0.25 23.78
C SER A 92 -29.85 0.68 24.94
N LEU A 93 -30.06 1.88 25.48
CA LEU A 93 -29.32 2.39 26.64
C LEU A 93 -29.64 1.56 27.90
N ASP A 94 -30.92 1.34 28.21
CA ASP A 94 -31.37 0.52 29.34
C ASP A 94 -30.83 -0.92 29.25
N SER A 95 -30.88 -1.53 28.06
CA SER A 95 -30.34 -2.88 27.80
C SER A 95 -28.82 -2.94 28.03
N ALA A 96 -28.08 -1.91 27.63
CA ALA A 96 -26.64 -1.85 27.81
C ALA A 96 -26.26 -1.60 29.29
N LEU A 97 -26.92 -0.65 29.96
CA LEU A 97 -26.75 -0.38 31.39
C LEU A 97 -27.09 -1.61 32.25
N HIS A 98 -28.16 -2.34 31.90
CA HIS A 98 -28.52 -3.58 32.57
C HIS A 98 -27.43 -4.67 32.40
N LYS A 99 -26.86 -4.79 31.21
CA LYS A 99 -25.78 -5.76 30.95
C LYS A 99 -24.47 -5.36 31.64
N VAL A 100 -24.17 -4.07 31.76
CA VAL A 100 -23.07 -3.51 32.57
C VAL A 100 -23.27 -3.81 34.07
N ASN A 101 -24.46 -3.55 34.62
CA ASN A 101 -24.81 -3.91 36.00
C ASN A 101 -24.69 -5.43 36.26
N LEU A 102 -25.08 -6.27 35.29
CA LEU A 102 -24.93 -7.72 35.39
C LEU A 102 -23.46 -8.14 35.38
N ALA A 103 -22.64 -7.57 34.49
CA ALA A 103 -21.21 -7.82 34.42
C ALA A 103 -20.49 -7.41 35.72
N LEU A 104 -20.84 -6.25 36.29
CA LEU A 104 -20.40 -5.82 37.63
C LEU A 104 -20.79 -6.83 38.72
N SER A 105 -22.00 -7.39 38.66
CA SER A 105 -22.41 -8.43 39.61
C SER A 105 -21.69 -9.76 39.42
N GLU A 106 -21.25 -10.11 38.22
CA GLU A 106 -20.43 -11.29 37.94
C GLU A 106 -19.02 -11.09 38.54
N LEU A 107 -18.41 -9.93 38.32
CA LEU A 107 -17.12 -9.56 38.94
C LEU A 107 -17.15 -9.66 40.47
N ALA A 108 -18.20 -9.11 41.11
CA ALA A 108 -18.39 -9.21 42.56
C ALA A 108 -18.57 -10.66 43.05
N LYS A 109 -19.27 -11.52 42.29
CA LYS A 109 -19.43 -12.95 42.62
C LYS A 109 -18.12 -13.73 42.54
N HIS A 110 -17.21 -13.33 41.65
CA HIS A 110 -15.89 -13.96 41.50
C HIS A 110 -14.86 -13.49 42.53
N GLY A 111 -15.23 -12.64 43.49
CA GLY A 111 -14.36 -12.14 44.56
C GLY A 111 -13.83 -10.72 44.34
N ASN A 112 -13.97 -10.19 43.12
CA ASN A 112 -13.49 -8.84 42.78
C ASN A 112 -14.53 -7.81 43.23
N VAL A 113 -14.50 -7.48 44.52
CA VAL A 113 -15.43 -6.53 45.18
C VAL A 113 -14.80 -5.16 45.51
N GLN A 114 -13.50 -4.99 45.30
CA GLN A 114 -12.74 -3.81 45.76
C GLN A 114 -13.14 -2.50 45.06
N TRP A 115 -13.67 -2.56 43.83
CA TRP A 115 -14.21 -1.41 43.09
C TRP A 115 -15.58 -0.95 43.61
N LEU A 116 -16.28 -1.76 44.43
CA LEU A 116 -17.65 -1.49 44.87
C LEU A 116 -17.71 -0.24 45.75
N GLY A 117 -18.50 0.75 45.34
CA GLY A 117 -18.54 2.07 45.98
C GLY A 117 -17.36 3.01 45.63
N LYS A 118 -16.41 2.56 44.81
CA LYS A 118 -15.25 3.35 44.33
C LYS A 118 -15.26 3.58 42.80
N LEU A 119 -16.24 3.04 42.10
CA LEU A 119 -16.49 3.25 40.67
C LEU A 119 -17.29 4.54 40.46
N ASN A 120 -16.70 5.50 39.75
CA ASN A 120 -17.39 6.66 39.17
C ASN A 120 -17.59 6.42 37.69
N ALA A 121 -18.76 6.75 37.16
CA ALA A 121 -19.01 6.66 35.74
C ALA A 121 -20.11 7.62 35.30
N THR A 122 -19.96 8.13 34.08
CA THR A 122 -21.05 8.82 33.39
C THR A 122 -21.16 8.26 31.98
N ILE A 123 -22.38 7.93 31.59
CA ILE A 123 -22.74 7.42 30.28
C ILE A 123 -23.76 8.39 29.69
N CYS A 124 -23.47 8.96 28.52
CA CYS A 124 -24.36 9.87 27.81
C CYS A 124 -24.50 9.44 26.33
N VAL A 125 -25.71 9.56 25.81
CA VAL A 125 -26.06 9.24 24.43
C VAL A 125 -26.66 10.47 23.78
N LEU A 126 -26.08 10.88 22.66
CA LEU A 126 -26.42 12.09 21.94
C LEU A 126 -27.15 11.75 20.64
N GLU A 127 -28.48 11.66 20.68
CA GLU A 127 -29.36 11.45 19.50
C GLU A 127 -29.91 12.80 18.98
N LYS A 128 -29.51 13.26 17.79
CA LYS A 128 -29.98 14.55 17.21
C LYS A 128 -29.93 15.71 18.23
N ASN A 129 -31.04 16.36 18.57
CA ASN A 129 -31.06 17.42 19.58
C ASN A 129 -31.38 16.92 21.00
N ASN A 130 -31.36 15.60 21.25
CA ASN A 130 -31.59 14.99 22.56
C ASN A 130 -30.28 14.48 23.17
N ALA A 131 -30.25 14.46 24.51
CA ALA A 131 -29.26 13.76 25.31
C ALA A 131 -29.97 12.85 26.32
N HIS A 132 -29.57 11.59 26.36
CA HIS A 132 -29.96 10.61 27.36
C HIS A 132 -28.72 10.30 28.21
N PHE A 133 -28.85 10.15 29.53
CA PHE A 133 -27.68 9.92 30.37
C PHE A 133 -28.00 9.21 31.68
N SER A 134 -26.99 8.50 32.20
CA SER A 134 -27.01 7.82 33.49
C SER A 134 -25.64 7.98 34.17
N VAL A 135 -25.65 7.96 35.49
CA VAL A 135 -24.51 8.33 36.35
C VAL A 135 -24.36 7.29 37.45
N ALA A 136 -23.13 6.98 37.82
CA ALA A 136 -22.78 6.15 38.97
C ALA A 136 -21.63 6.77 39.78
N GLY A 137 -21.64 6.57 41.09
CA GLY A 137 -20.65 7.13 42.01
C GLY A 137 -20.71 8.66 42.09
N SER A 138 -19.55 9.29 42.21
CA SER A 138 -19.37 10.74 42.37
C SER A 138 -19.20 11.51 41.04
N ALA A 139 -19.52 10.91 39.90
CA ALA A 139 -19.46 11.62 38.62
C ALA A 139 -20.60 12.65 38.50
N LYS A 140 -20.34 13.78 37.83
CA LYS A 140 -21.30 14.88 37.68
C LYS A 140 -21.43 15.39 36.25
N ILE A 141 -22.60 15.97 35.95
CA ILE A 141 -22.95 16.55 34.66
C ILE A 141 -23.51 17.95 34.88
N PHE A 142 -22.85 18.95 34.32
CA PHE A 142 -23.31 20.33 34.34
C PHE A 142 -23.82 20.77 32.98
N LEU A 143 -25.04 21.32 32.95
CA LEU A 143 -25.59 22.02 31.80
C LEU A 143 -25.39 23.52 31.97
N TYR A 144 -24.61 24.12 31.07
CA TYR A 144 -24.54 25.56 30.90
C TYR A 144 -25.52 25.99 29.81
N ARG A 145 -26.61 26.62 30.24
CA ARG A 145 -27.68 27.17 29.39
C ARG A 145 -28.01 28.58 29.84
N ARG A 146 -28.13 29.54 28.90
CA ARG A 146 -28.55 30.94 29.16
C ARG A 146 -27.80 31.62 30.32
N ALA A 147 -26.47 31.45 30.39
CA ALA A 147 -25.59 31.96 31.46
C ALA A 147 -25.93 31.45 32.89
N THR A 148 -26.64 30.33 33.01
CA THR A 148 -26.79 29.54 34.24
C THR A 148 -26.07 28.20 34.07
N LEU A 149 -25.35 27.80 35.12
CA LEU A 149 -24.74 26.47 35.23
C LEU A 149 -25.59 25.67 36.21
N THR A 150 -26.15 24.56 35.77
CA THR A 150 -27.05 23.71 36.55
C THR A 150 -26.50 22.30 36.59
N ASP A 151 -26.43 21.70 37.77
CA ASP A 151 -26.17 20.25 37.89
C ASP A 151 -27.42 19.49 37.41
N ILE A 152 -27.25 18.53 36.51
CA ILE A 152 -28.34 17.69 36.01
C ILE A 152 -28.14 16.21 36.37
N SER A 153 -27.13 15.90 37.19
CA SER A 153 -26.80 14.56 37.68
C SER A 153 -27.33 14.25 39.09
N GLU A 154 -27.90 15.24 39.78
CA GLU A 154 -28.59 15.08 41.07
C GLU A 154 -29.65 13.96 41.01
N ASP A 155 -29.72 13.13 42.06
CA ASP A 155 -30.59 11.95 42.20
C ASP A 155 -30.49 10.84 41.11
N LEU A 156 -29.45 10.83 40.26
CA LEU A 156 -29.27 9.77 39.25
C LEU A 156 -28.41 8.58 39.69
N ALA A 157 -27.43 8.81 40.56
CA ALA A 157 -26.59 7.77 41.13
C ALA A 157 -27.32 6.98 42.24
N ALA A 158 -26.90 5.74 42.46
CA ALA A 158 -27.39 4.93 43.58
C ALA A 158 -26.89 5.46 44.95
N ASP A 159 -27.64 5.18 46.02
CA ASP A 159 -27.27 5.56 47.39
C ASP A 159 -25.84 5.10 47.75
N PRO A 160 -24.90 6.02 48.03
CA PRO A 160 -23.50 5.67 48.30
C PRO A 160 -23.31 4.92 49.62
N THR A 161 -24.31 4.94 50.50
CA THR A 161 -24.31 4.25 51.80
C THR A 161 -24.57 2.74 51.70
N ALA A 162 -25.09 2.24 50.57
CA ALA A 162 -25.42 0.83 50.36
C ALA A 162 -25.11 0.38 48.91
N PRO A 163 -23.83 0.40 48.48
CA PRO A 163 -23.47 0.11 47.10
C PRO A 163 -23.79 -1.35 46.74
N HIS A 164 -24.52 -1.55 45.63
CA HIS A 164 -24.98 -2.87 45.20
C HIS A 164 -24.65 -3.12 43.72
N PRO A 165 -23.89 -4.17 43.35
CA PRO A 165 -23.40 -4.37 41.98
C PRO A 165 -24.47 -4.30 40.87
N LEU A 166 -25.61 -4.99 41.05
CA LEU A 166 -26.72 -4.98 40.07
C LEU A 166 -27.51 -3.66 40.00
N LYS A 167 -27.23 -2.70 40.89
CA LYS A 167 -27.91 -1.39 40.99
C LYS A 167 -26.88 -0.25 40.93
N THR A 168 -25.83 -0.40 40.13
CA THR A 168 -24.79 0.63 39.99
C THR A 168 -25.33 1.82 39.18
N PHE A 169 -25.95 1.53 38.03
CA PHE A 169 -26.81 2.47 37.31
C PHE A 169 -28.28 2.18 37.63
N VAL A 170 -29.03 3.18 38.10
CA VAL A 170 -30.43 3.03 38.54
C VAL A 170 -31.37 3.87 37.69
N ASN A 171 -31.04 5.16 37.52
CA ASN A 171 -31.90 6.11 36.83
C ASN A 171 -31.28 6.53 35.49
N VAL A 172 -32.14 6.75 34.49
CA VAL A 172 -31.78 7.31 33.18
C VAL A 172 -32.58 8.60 32.98
N SER A 173 -31.88 9.71 32.81
CA SER A 173 -32.48 11.00 32.49
C SER A 173 -32.43 11.25 30.98
N SER A 174 -33.37 12.03 30.48
CA SER A 174 -33.55 12.31 29.05
C SER A 174 -34.01 13.74 28.85
N GLY A 175 -33.28 14.52 28.05
CA GLY A 175 -33.57 15.94 27.84
C GLY A 175 -33.23 16.43 26.43
N ARG A 176 -33.89 17.50 26.01
CA ARG A 176 -33.60 18.18 24.74
C ARG A 176 -32.59 19.32 24.97
N LEU A 177 -31.58 19.36 24.13
CA LEU A 177 -30.55 20.39 24.07
C LEU A 177 -30.95 21.48 23.07
N GLU A 178 -30.60 22.72 23.40
CA GLU A 178 -30.84 23.94 22.64
C GLU A 178 -29.54 24.45 22.00
N LYS A 179 -29.66 25.39 21.07
CA LYS A 179 -28.50 26.06 20.46
C LYS A 179 -27.67 26.77 21.54
N ASN A 180 -26.35 26.66 21.44
CA ASN A 180 -25.35 27.19 22.38
C ASN A 180 -25.37 26.57 23.78
N ASP A 181 -26.09 25.47 24.01
CA ASP A 181 -25.90 24.68 25.22
C ASP A 181 -24.49 24.10 25.26
N ARG A 182 -23.90 24.07 26.46
CA ARG A 182 -22.65 23.36 26.72
C ARG A 182 -22.84 22.41 27.88
N LEU A 183 -22.53 21.13 27.68
CA LEU A 183 -22.46 20.13 28.75
C LEU A 183 -21.01 19.95 29.18
N LEU A 184 -20.78 19.90 30.48
CA LEU A 184 -19.52 19.50 31.10
C LEU A 184 -19.77 18.23 31.93
N ILE A 185 -19.25 17.10 31.48
CA ILE A 185 -19.27 15.82 32.18
C ILE A 185 -17.91 15.62 32.84
N THR A 186 -17.85 15.26 34.12
CA THR A 186 -16.58 15.12 34.85
C THR A 186 -16.73 14.36 36.18
N SER A 187 -15.62 14.00 36.84
CA SER A 187 -15.60 13.50 38.22
C SER A 187 -15.71 14.67 39.23
N GLU A 188 -16.24 14.43 40.43
CA GLU A 188 -16.36 15.46 41.48
C GLU A 188 -15.01 16.08 41.89
N ASP A 189 -13.88 15.41 41.62
CA ASP A 189 -12.54 15.94 41.93
C ASP A 189 -12.22 17.26 41.21
N ILE A 190 -12.95 17.63 40.15
CA ILE A 190 -12.86 18.96 39.52
C ILE A 190 -13.03 20.10 40.55
N PHE A 191 -13.81 19.86 41.61
CA PHE A 191 -14.09 20.83 42.66
C PHE A 191 -12.92 21.07 43.62
N HIS A 192 -11.87 20.25 43.56
CA HIS A 192 -10.61 20.51 44.27
C HIS A 192 -9.84 21.69 43.65
N ILE A 193 -10.13 22.01 42.38
CA ILE A 193 -9.46 23.07 41.60
C ILE A 193 -10.41 24.25 41.36
N PHE A 194 -11.66 23.98 41.01
CA PHE A 194 -12.62 24.99 40.57
C PHE A 194 -13.88 24.99 41.41
N SER A 195 -14.25 26.14 41.98
CA SER A 195 -15.60 26.29 42.52
C SER A 195 -16.64 26.26 41.39
N SER A 196 -17.90 25.91 41.71
CA SER A 196 -19.02 25.98 40.75
C SER A 196 -19.20 27.39 40.16
N LEU A 197 -18.87 28.42 40.93
CA LEU A 197 -18.86 29.81 40.47
C LEU A 197 -17.74 30.09 39.46
N ASP A 198 -16.57 29.47 39.63
CA ASP A 198 -15.44 29.67 38.72
C ASP A 198 -15.61 28.87 37.43
N LEU A 199 -16.16 27.65 37.49
CA LEU A 199 -16.62 26.92 36.30
C LEU A 199 -17.60 27.77 35.49
N LYS A 200 -18.61 28.37 36.15
CA LYS A 200 -19.57 29.28 35.52
C LYS A 200 -18.89 30.50 34.88
N LYS A 201 -17.98 31.18 35.58
CA LYS A 201 -17.23 32.34 35.03
C LYS A 201 -16.38 31.94 33.82
N ASN A 202 -15.71 30.80 33.87
CA ASN A 202 -14.82 30.35 32.79
C ASN A 202 -15.62 29.89 31.55
N LEU A 203 -16.75 29.21 31.74
CA LEU A 203 -17.71 28.88 30.66
C LEU A 203 -18.33 30.13 30.03
N GLN A 204 -18.47 31.22 30.78
CA GLN A 204 -18.91 32.53 30.26
C GLN A 204 -17.79 33.31 29.55
N ARG A 205 -16.53 33.17 30.01
CA ARG A 205 -15.38 33.95 29.53
C ARG A 205 -14.75 33.39 28.25
N PHE A 206 -14.78 32.08 28.08
CA PHE A 206 -14.13 31.38 26.97
C PHE A 206 -15.17 30.70 26.07
N GLU A 207 -14.90 30.67 24.77
CA GLU A 207 -15.74 30.03 23.75
C GLU A 207 -14.93 28.99 22.98
N GLY A 208 -15.54 27.83 22.73
CA GLY A 208 -14.95 26.72 21.97
C GLY A 208 -13.60 26.26 22.54
N ASP A 209 -12.67 25.96 21.63
CA ASP A 209 -11.36 25.36 21.90
C ASP A 209 -10.55 26.06 23.01
N LYS A 210 -10.74 27.37 23.22
CA LYS A 210 -10.06 28.13 24.28
C LYS A 210 -10.47 27.67 25.69
N PHE A 211 -11.74 27.31 25.88
CA PHE A 211 -12.22 26.78 27.15
C PHE A 211 -11.64 25.38 27.42
N ILE A 212 -11.63 24.54 26.38
CA ILE A 212 -11.07 23.17 26.43
C ILE A 212 -9.58 23.20 26.73
N GLN A 213 -8.81 24.09 26.10
CA GLN A 213 -7.38 24.27 26.36
C GLN A 213 -7.12 24.75 27.79
N PHE A 214 -7.87 25.76 28.27
CA PHE A 214 -7.79 26.24 29.65
C PHE A 214 -8.04 25.11 30.66
N LEU A 215 -9.14 24.37 30.47
CA LEU A 215 -9.52 23.28 31.37
C LEU A 215 -8.47 22.17 31.37
N LYS A 216 -7.97 21.77 30.18
CA LYS A 216 -6.90 20.77 30.05
C LYS A 216 -5.61 21.21 30.75
N THR A 217 -5.18 22.47 30.60
CA THR A 217 -3.97 22.98 31.28
C THR A 217 -4.12 23.01 32.79
N ALA A 218 -5.26 23.44 33.31
CA ALA A 218 -5.50 23.49 34.76
C ALA A 218 -5.55 22.09 35.39
N LEU A 219 -6.34 21.18 34.80
CA LEU A 219 -6.46 19.81 35.27
C LEU A 219 -5.11 19.07 35.19
N SER A 220 -4.36 19.20 34.09
CA SER A 220 -3.05 18.57 33.92
C SER A 220 -1.97 19.05 34.90
N ASN A 221 -2.12 20.25 35.48
CA ASN A 221 -1.16 20.79 36.43
C ASN A 221 -1.45 20.40 37.89
N GLN A 222 -2.67 19.98 38.21
CA GLN A 222 -3.15 19.84 39.60
C GLN A 222 -3.84 18.51 39.93
N MET A 223 -4.24 17.71 38.93
CA MET A 223 -4.79 16.36 39.11
C MET A 223 -3.80 15.29 38.68
N GLU A 224 -3.71 14.17 39.41
CA GLU A 224 -2.97 12.99 38.94
C GLU A 224 -3.77 12.19 37.90
N MET A 225 -5.08 12.12 38.08
CA MET A 225 -6.05 11.43 37.23
C MET A 225 -7.38 12.20 37.26
N ILE A 226 -7.95 12.48 36.08
CA ILE A 226 -9.34 12.93 35.95
C ILE A 226 -9.84 12.73 34.51
N ALA A 227 -11.08 12.27 34.38
CA ALA A 227 -11.81 12.28 33.11
C ALA A 227 -12.80 13.47 33.05
N SER A 228 -12.81 14.16 31.92
CA SER A 228 -13.81 15.18 31.61
C SER A 228 -14.14 15.23 30.12
N LEU A 229 -15.41 15.47 29.79
CA LEU A 229 -15.91 15.62 28.42
C LEU A 229 -16.69 16.93 28.32
N VAL A 230 -16.39 17.74 27.31
CA VAL A 230 -17.18 18.93 26.96
C VAL A 230 -17.97 18.65 25.68
N VAL A 231 -19.26 18.94 25.67
CA VAL A 231 -20.12 18.85 24.49
C VAL A 231 -20.76 20.21 24.22
N GLU A 232 -20.46 20.82 23.08
CA GLU A 232 -21.04 22.10 22.67
C GLU A 232 -22.04 21.92 21.51
N MET A 233 -23.20 22.59 21.60
CA MET A 233 -24.22 22.60 20.55
C MET A 233 -24.16 23.89 19.71
N SER A 234 -23.89 23.76 18.42
CA SER A 234 -23.82 24.86 17.45
C SER A 234 -24.91 24.75 16.37
N GLU A 235 -25.21 25.86 15.70
CA GLU A 235 -26.16 25.84 14.58
C GLU A 235 -25.45 25.55 13.27
N GLN A 236 -25.95 24.57 12.49
CA GLN A 236 -25.46 24.30 11.14
C GLN A 236 -25.46 25.59 10.30
N LYS A 237 -24.25 25.99 9.87
CA LYS A 237 -24.03 27.17 9.04
C LYS A 237 -24.58 26.91 7.64
N ALA A 238 -25.82 27.34 7.40
CA ALA A 238 -26.52 27.05 6.16
C ALA A 238 -25.85 27.70 4.94
N GLU A 239 -25.48 26.86 3.96
CA GLU A 239 -25.25 27.31 2.58
C GLU A 239 -26.55 27.92 2.02
N ALA A 240 -26.44 29.04 1.31
CA ALA A 240 -27.60 29.82 0.90
C ALA A 240 -28.46 29.07 -0.15
N PRO A 241 -29.81 29.04 -0.01
CA PRO A 241 -30.66 28.31 -0.94
C PRO A 241 -30.73 29.00 -2.30
N ILE A 242 -30.22 28.34 -3.34
CA ILE A 242 -30.41 28.76 -4.73
C ILE A 242 -31.91 28.72 -5.05
N LYS A 243 -32.50 29.87 -5.38
CA LYS A 243 -33.87 29.98 -5.88
C LYS A 243 -33.95 29.37 -7.29
N THR A 244 -34.25 28.09 -7.40
CA THR A 244 -34.60 27.47 -8.68
C THR A 244 -35.95 28.03 -9.17
N PRO A 245 -36.04 28.58 -10.39
CA PRO A 245 -37.32 28.98 -10.96
C PRO A 245 -38.17 27.74 -11.25
N SER A 246 -39.41 27.73 -10.75
CA SER A 246 -40.35 26.64 -10.97
C SER A 246 -40.85 26.62 -12.42
N LYS A 247 -40.18 25.84 -13.28
CA LYS A 247 -40.81 25.41 -14.53
C LYS A 247 -41.94 24.43 -14.21
N LYS A 248 -43.19 24.88 -14.33
CA LYS A 248 -44.36 24.00 -14.45
C LYS A 248 -44.09 23.00 -15.59
N LYS A 249 -43.89 21.73 -15.25
CA LYS A 249 -44.09 20.64 -16.21
C LYS A 249 -45.59 20.35 -16.26
N THR A 250 -46.25 20.84 -17.30
CA THR A 250 -47.58 20.33 -17.66
C THR A 250 -47.46 18.83 -17.91
N ILE A 251 -48.31 18.05 -17.26
CA ILE A 251 -48.38 16.61 -17.46
C ILE A 251 -49.04 16.36 -18.82
N ALA A 252 -48.27 15.87 -19.79
CA ALA A 252 -48.80 15.27 -21.00
C ALA A 252 -48.71 13.75 -20.86
N ASN A 253 -49.84 13.12 -20.53
CA ASN A 253 -49.97 11.66 -20.56
C ASN A 253 -50.09 11.20 -22.02
N THR A 254 -49.12 10.45 -22.53
CA THR A 254 -49.32 9.61 -23.73
C THR A 254 -48.60 8.28 -23.58
N ASN A 255 -49.36 7.33 -23.04
CA ASN A 255 -49.46 5.93 -23.46
C ASN A 255 -48.32 5.38 -24.34
N VAL A 256 -47.54 4.46 -23.78
CA VAL A 256 -46.79 3.48 -24.56
C VAL A 256 -47.76 2.36 -24.98
N PHE A 257 -48.61 2.65 -25.98
CA PHE A 257 -49.31 1.61 -26.73
C PHE A 257 -49.62 2.09 -28.15
N SER A 258 -49.29 1.23 -29.12
CA SER A 258 -49.52 1.31 -30.58
C SER A 258 -50.16 2.57 -31.19
N GLN A 259 -49.47 3.20 -32.15
CA GLN A 259 -49.83 3.13 -33.58
C GLN A 259 -48.88 3.98 -34.45
N THR A 260 -48.19 3.33 -35.38
CA THR A 260 -47.49 4.00 -36.48
C THR A 260 -48.40 4.03 -37.72
N THR A 261 -49.30 5.02 -37.79
CA THR A 261 -50.11 5.21 -39.00
C THR A 261 -50.51 6.67 -39.20
N PHE A 262 -50.43 7.13 -40.46
CA PHE A 262 -50.93 8.38 -41.02
C PHE A 262 -50.16 9.71 -40.79
N ALA A 263 -49.49 10.10 -41.88
CA ALA A 263 -49.71 11.35 -42.62
C ALA A 263 -49.27 12.72 -42.04
N GLU A 264 -48.19 13.25 -42.64
CA GLU A 264 -48.19 14.32 -43.65
C GLU A 264 -48.83 15.71 -43.39
N ASN A 265 -48.21 16.70 -44.05
CA ASN A 265 -48.68 18.05 -44.43
C ASN A 265 -48.63 19.23 -43.42
N ALA A 266 -47.69 20.13 -43.75
CA ALA A 266 -47.91 21.52 -44.18
C ALA A 266 -48.64 22.54 -43.28
N GLY A 267 -48.07 23.74 -43.20
CA GLY A 267 -48.72 24.91 -42.59
C GLY A 267 -47.82 26.14 -42.53
N ASN A 268 -47.91 27.01 -43.53
CA ASN A 268 -47.10 28.24 -43.63
C ASN A 268 -47.44 29.28 -42.53
N GLY A 269 -46.39 29.88 -41.98
CA GLY A 269 -46.10 31.31 -42.20
C GLY A 269 -46.86 32.36 -41.39
N LEU A 270 -46.09 33.35 -40.90
CA LEU A 270 -46.38 34.77 -41.12
C LEU A 270 -45.11 35.61 -40.90
N VAL A 271 -44.75 36.38 -41.93
CA VAL A 271 -43.76 37.46 -41.89
C VAL A 271 -44.52 38.75 -42.16
N ILE A 272 -44.31 39.79 -41.35
CA ILE A 272 -44.37 41.18 -41.80
C ILE A 272 -43.22 41.94 -41.13
N ALA A 273 -42.52 42.76 -41.90
CA ALA A 273 -41.46 43.67 -41.47
C ALA A 273 -41.76 45.08 -42.00
N ALA A 274 -41.30 46.11 -41.27
CA ALA A 274 -41.18 47.53 -41.66
C ALA A 274 -40.75 48.33 -40.41
N THR A 275 -39.95 49.41 -40.43
CA THR A 275 -38.99 49.97 -41.42
C THR A 275 -38.09 51.01 -40.71
N GLU A 276 -37.13 51.57 -41.47
CA GLU A 276 -36.46 52.89 -41.31
C GLU A 276 -35.46 53.08 -40.13
N GLU A 277 -34.29 53.74 -40.29
CA GLU A 277 -33.47 53.99 -41.50
C GLU A 277 -31.97 54.26 -41.13
N SER A 278 -31.15 54.76 -42.05
CA SER A 278 -29.72 55.11 -41.88
C SER A 278 -29.44 56.60 -42.17
N LEU A 279 -28.42 57.21 -41.56
CA LEU A 279 -27.67 58.34 -42.16
C LEU A 279 -26.28 58.51 -41.50
N ASP A 280 -25.37 59.21 -42.17
CA ASP A 280 -23.91 59.01 -42.03
C ASP A 280 -23.10 60.34 -42.03
N ILE A 281 -21.92 60.33 -41.39
CA ILE A 281 -20.73 61.22 -41.57
C ILE A 281 -20.80 62.74 -41.19
N ILE A 282 -19.75 63.23 -40.48
CA ILE A 282 -18.86 64.39 -40.80
C ILE A 282 -17.75 64.51 -39.73
N ASN A 283 -16.61 65.15 -40.05
CA ASN A 283 -15.29 65.00 -39.38
C ASN A 283 -14.57 66.36 -39.11
N LEU A 284 -13.71 66.43 -38.07
CA LEU A 284 -12.68 67.48 -37.73
C LEU A 284 -13.18 68.92 -37.39
N PRO A 285 -12.37 69.82 -36.76
CA PRO A 285 -10.95 69.72 -36.33
C PRO A 285 -10.63 70.13 -34.83
N GLU A 286 -9.35 70.03 -34.44
CA GLU A 286 -8.74 70.60 -33.20
C GLU A 286 -8.56 72.14 -33.27
N PRO A 287 -8.27 72.85 -32.14
CA PRO A 287 -6.87 73.30 -31.91
C PRO A 287 -6.39 73.50 -30.43
N GLU A 288 -5.15 73.05 -30.16
CA GLU A 288 -3.94 73.82 -29.73
C GLU A 288 -3.82 74.72 -28.45
N VAL A 289 -2.57 74.77 -27.89
CA VAL A 289 -1.91 75.71 -26.92
C VAL A 289 -2.48 75.82 -25.46
N GLU A 290 -1.76 76.02 -24.34
CA GLU A 290 -0.47 76.73 -24.09
C GLU A 290 0.17 76.50 -22.68
N TYR A 291 1.51 76.46 -22.66
CA TYR A 291 2.56 76.80 -21.66
C TYR A 291 2.49 76.60 -20.11
N THR A 292 3.72 76.54 -19.57
CA THR A 292 4.12 76.40 -18.15
C THR A 292 4.60 77.72 -17.55
N ASP A 293 4.65 77.86 -16.21
CA ASP A 293 5.91 78.30 -15.57
C ASP A 293 6.12 77.85 -14.10
N LYS A 294 7.38 78.03 -13.64
CA LYS A 294 8.07 77.46 -12.46
C LYS A 294 7.68 78.09 -11.12
N LYS A 295 7.98 77.39 -10.00
CA LYS A 295 9.21 77.60 -9.17
C LYS A 295 9.06 77.30 -7.66
N THR A 296 9.39 76.08 -7.26
CA THR A 296 9.95 75.58 -5.96
C THR A 296 9.79 74.06 -6.02
N GLY A 297 10.78 73.17 -5.94
CA GLY A 297 12.03 73.21 -5.19
C GLY A 297 12.01 72.04 -4.20
N HIS A 298 12.89 71.04 -4.37
CA HIS A 298 13.05 69.78 -3.59
C HIS A 298 12.41 68.48 -4.14
N ILE A 299 12.99 67.36 -3.68
CA ILE A 299 13.28 66.07 -4.34
C ILE A 299 13.55 65.04 -3.20
N TYR A 300 13.17 63.75 -3.18
CA TYR A 300 12.34 62.87 -4.03
C TYR A 300 11.96 61.61 -3.18
N VAL A 301 10.73 61.08 -3.24
CA VAL A 301 10.46 59.63 -3.02
C VAL A 301 9.25 59.20 -3.87
N GLN A 302 9.46 58.29 -4.82
CA GLN A 302 8.37 57.64 -5.56
C GLN A 302 7.77 56.49 -4.76
N GLY A 303 6.46 56.53 -4.53
CA GLY A 303 5.65 55.32 -4.41
C GLY A 303 4.92 55.11 -5.74
N GLU A 304 5.15 53.98 -6.41
CA GLU A 304 4.40 53.65 -7.62
C GLU A 304 2.95 53.29 -7.26
N VAL A 305 2.01 54.11 -7.74
CA VAL A 305 0.58 53.78 -7.74
C VAL A 305 0.28 53.01 -9.02
N SER A 306 -0.09 51.73 -8.88
CA SER A 306 -0.49 50.90 -10.01
C SER A 306 -1.68 51.50 -10.77
N GLN A 307 -1.65 51.37 -12.08
CA GLN A 307 -2.63 51.94 -13.00
C GLN A 307 -4.05 51.43 -12.73
N VAL A 308 -5.02 52.33 -12.75
CA VAL A 308 -6.45 51.99 -12.71
C VAL A 308 -6.83 51.34 -14.04
N SER A 309 -7.23 50.07 -14.00
CA SER A 309 -7.82 49.41 -15.16
C SER A 309 -9.25 49.89 -15.39
N GLU A 310 -9.58 50.19 -16.65
CA GLU A 310 -10.92 50.64 -17.00
C GLU A 310 -11.96 49.51 -16.84
N ASN A 311 -13.12 49.89 -16.30
CA ASN A 311 -14.38 49.14 -16.29
C ASN A 311 -14.52 47.96 -15.29
N PRO A 312 -14.80 48.24 -14.00
CA PRO A 312 -14.90 47.23 -12.93
C PRO A 312 -16.09 46.26 -13.03
N LYS A 313 -16.97 46.41 -14.04
CA LYS A 313 -18.10 45.48 -14.27
C LYS A 313 -17.67 44.21 -15.02
N MET A 314 -16.62 44.27 -15.85
CA MET A 314 -16.21 43.14 -16.70
C MET A 314 -15.44 42.08 -15.91
N THR A 315 -14.56 42.51 -14.99
CA THR A 315 -13.79 41.63 -14.10
C THR A 315 -14.70 40.83 -13.17
N LEU A 316 -15.67 41.51 -12.53
CA LEU A 316 -16.63 40.91 -11.62
C LEU A 316 -17.56 39.90 -12.33
N LEU A 317 -17.92 40.16 -13.59
CA LEU A 317 -18.62 39.19 -14.44
C LEU A 317 -17.77 37.96 -14.74
N MET A 318 -16.50 38.16 -15.13
CA MET A 318 -15.57 37.07 -15.45
C MET A 318 -15.25 36.18 -14.24
N GLU A 319 -15.08 36.77 -13.05
CA GLU A 319 -14.92 36.03 -11.79
C GLU A 319 -16.17 35.23 -11.45
N SER A 320 -17.37 35.85 -11.46
CA SER A 320 -18.63 35.14 -11.17
C SER A 320 -18.93 34.00 -12.16
N ALA A 321 -18.48 34.10 -13.41
CA ALA A 321 -18.59 33.02 -14.40
C ALA A 321 -17.63 31.86 -14.08
N LYS A 322 -16.39 32.17 -13.67
CA LYS A 322 -15.37 31.20 -13.28
C LYS A 322 -15.77 30.44 -12.01
N GLU A 323 -16.35 31.15 -11.05
CA GLU A 323 -16.89 30.61 -9.79
C GLU A 323 -18.04 29.62 -10.05
N LYS A 324 -19.04 30.02 -10.86
CA LYS A 324 -20.18 29.15 -11.24
C LYS A 324 -19.78 27.92 -12.05
N MET A 325 -18.77 28.01 -12.92
CA MET A 325 -18.24 26.82 -13.60
C MET A 325 -17.55 25.86 -12.61
N SER A 326 -16.92 26.39 -11.56
CA SER A 326 -16.28 25.56 -10.52
C SER A 326 -17.30 24.79 -9.67
N GLU A 327 -18.42 25.41 -9.27
CA GLU A 327 -19.52 24.75 -8.56
C GLU A 327 -20.15 23.61 -9.37
N ALA A 328 -20.43 23.85 -10.66
CA ALA A 328 -21.02 22.84 -11.54
C ALA A 328 -20.13 21.60 -11.71
N TRP A 329 -18.80 21.79 -11.72
CA TRP A 329 -17.82 20.70 -11.77
C TRP A 329 -17.66 19.98 -10.41
N TYR A 330 -17.95 20.66 -9.30
CA TYR A 330 -17.89 20.09 -7.95
C TYR A 330 -19.10 19.19 -7.65
N LEU A 331 -20.31 19.64 -7.97
CA LEU A 331 -21.56 18.90 -7.74
C LEU A 331 -21.62 17.59 -8.53
N THR A 332 -21.29 17.62 -9.82
CA THR A 332 -21.29 16.44 -10.70
C THR A 332 -20.26 15.37 -10.28
N LYS A 333 -19.14 15.80 -9.67
CA LYS A 333 -18.09 14.92 -9.14
C LYS A 333 -18.45 14.24 -7.82
N ASN A 334 -19.29 14.86 -6.99
CA ASN A 334 -19.69 14.30 -5.69
C ASN A 334 -20.81 13.24 -5.81
N GLU A 335 -21.83 13.43 -6.66
CA GLU A 335 -22.86 12.40 -6.86
C GLU A 335 -22.31 11.11 -7.47
N THR A 336 -21.40 11.24 -8.44
CA THR A 336 -20.74 10.10 -9.09
C THR A 336 -19.82 9.35 -8.12
N ARG A 337 -19.07 10.07 -7.26
CA ARG A 337 -18.33 9.47 -6.13
C ARG A 337 -19.25 8.74 -5.15
N ARG A 338 -20.39 9.31 -4.77
CA ARG A 338 -21.33 8.68 -3.83
C ARG A 338 -21.87 7.35 -4.35
N LYS A 339 -22.27 7.29 -5.62
CA LYS A 339 -22.71 6.03 -6.28
C LYS A 339 -21.57 5.00 -6.38
N LEU A 340 -20.36 5.43 -6.75
CA LEU A 340 -19.19 4.55 -6.81
C LEU A 340 -18.76 4.00 -5.45
N ASN A 341 -18.86 4.79 -4.37
CA ASN A 341 -18.52 4.34 -3.02
C ASN A 341 -19.52 3.32 -2.46
N ILE A 342 -20.82 3.46 -2.77
CA ILE A 342 -21.83 2.44 -2.42
C ILE A 342 -21.54 1.12 -3.15
N TYR A 343 -21.22 1.19 -4.45
CA TYR A 343 -20.84 0.01 -5.24
C TYR A 343 -19.54 -0.65 -4.74
N LYS A 344 -18.51 0.15 -4.39
CA LYS A 344 -17.29 -0.34 -3.73
C LYS A 344 -17.60 -1.04 -2.40
N LYS A 345 -18.45 -0.48 -1.54
CA LYS A 345 -18.83 -1.07 -0.23
C LYS A 345 -19.62 -2.38 -0.37
N GLN A 346 -20.36 -2.56 -1.47
CA GLN A 346 -20.98 -3.85 -1.81
C GLN A 346 -19.95 -4.89 -2.28
N ILE A 347 -18.95 -4.47 -3.06
CA ILE A 347 -17.86 -5.35 -3.53
C ILE A 347 -16.91 -5.74 -2.39
N SER A 348 -16.54 -4.81 -1.49
CA SER A 348 -15.67 -5.11 -0.35
C SER A 348 -16.34 -6.14 0.58
N LYS A 349 -17.62 -5.95 0.91
CA LYS A 349 -18.38 -6.90 1.73
C LYS A 349 -18.45 -8.31 1.09
N LYS A 350 -18.57 -8.39 -0.24
CA LYS A 350 -18.56 -9.69 -0.96
C LYS A 350 -17.17 -10.32 -1.03
N LEU A 351 -16.11 -9.52 -1.03
CA LEU A 351 -14.71 -9.99 -0.92
C LEU A 351 -14.38 -10.43 0.51
N GLU A 352 -14.84 -9.71 1.52
CA GLU A 352 -14.72 -10.08 2.95
C GLU A 352 -15.40 -11.42 3.23
N GLN A 353 -16.63 -11.63 2.75
CA GLN A 353 -17.32 -12.92 2.87
C GLN A 353 -16.53 -14.07 2.23
N ARG A 354 -15.97 -13.86 1.03
CA ARG A 354 -15.11 -14.84 0.36
C ARG A 354 -13.75 -15.06 1.02
N ARG A 355 -13.25 -14.07 1.77
CA ARG A 355 -12.03 -14.22 2.59
C ARG A 355 -12.32 -15.04 3.84
N ALA A 356 -13.38 -14.72 4.58
CA ALA A 356 -13.82 -15.51 5.73
C ALA A 356 -14.13 -16.97 5.35
N GLU A 357 -14.76 -17.20 4.20
CA GLU A 357 -15.01 -18.54 3.64
C GLU A 357 -13.70 -19.28 3.30
N LYS A 358 -12.72 -18.58 2.70
CA LYS A 358 -11.38 -19.13 2.43
C LYS A 358 -10.52 -19.35 3.67
N GLU A 359 -10.65 -18.51 4.68
CA GLU A 359 -9.95 -18.61 5.96
C GLU A 359 -10.50 -19.80 6.75
N LYS A 360 -11.83 -19.97 6.80
CA LYS A 360 -12.46 -21.17 7.37
C LYS A 360 -12.04 -22.45 6.64
N LEU A 361 -12.04 -22.44 5.30
CA LEU A 361 -11.55 -23.56 4.48
C LEU A 361 -10.01 -23.66 4.44
N ALA A 362 -9.27 -22.74 5.07
CA ALA A 362 -7.85 -22.90 5.34
C ALA A 362 -7.64 -23.54 6.72
N GLN A 363 -8.37 -23.08 7.75
CA GLN A 363 -8.40 -23.69 9.08
C GLN A 363 -8.81 -25.16 9.01
N GLU A 364 -9.91 -25.49 8.33
CA GLU A 364 -10.36 -26.88 8.14
C GLU A 364 -9.29 -27.77 7.46
N ARG A 365 -8.46 -27.20 6.57
CA ARG A 365 -7.33 -27.91 5.93
C ARG A 365 -6.06 -27.93 6.77
N GLU A 366 -5.81 -26.94 7.61
CA GLU A 366 -4.72 -26.97 8.59
C GLU A 366 -5.01 -28.02 9.67
N GLU A 367 -6.24 -28.08 10.19
CA GLU A 367 -6.71 -29.14 11.10
C GLU A 367 -6.69 -30.55 10.47
N GLU A 368 -6.98 -30.67 9.17
CA GLU A 368 -6.86 -31.93 8.43
C GLU A 368 -5.38 -32.32 8.24
N MET A 369 -4.51 -31.38 7.85
CA MET A 369 -3.07 -31.63 7.72
C MET A 369 -2.38 -31.91 9.06
N GLU A 370 -2.83 -31.31 10.16
CA GLU A 370 -2.33 -31.64 11.50
C GLU A 370 -2.75 -33.05 11.93
N ARG A 371 -3.99 -33.48 11.62
CA ARG A 371 -4.41 -34.87 11.85
C ARG A 371 -3.60 -35.86 11.00
N ILE A 372 -3.39 -35.56 9.72
CA ILE A 372 -2.54 -36.39 8.83
C ILE A 372 -1.11 -36.47 9.37
N ARG A 373 -0.52 -35.36 9.84
CA ARG A 373 0.81 -35.38 10.48
C ARG A 373 0.86 -36.20 11.76
N GLN A 374 -0.16 -36.11 12.62
CA GLN A 374 -0.25 -36.95 13.82
C GLN A 374 -0.35 -38.44 13.45
N GLU A 375 -1.08 -38.78 12.39
CA GLU A 375 -1.17 -40.14 11.86
C GLU A 375 0.18 -40.60 11.25
N GLU A 376 0.86 -39.75 10.48
CA GLU A 376 2.22 -40.02 9.95
C GLU A 376 3.26 -40.18 11.07
N GLU A 377 3.24 -39.36 12.12
CA GLU A 377 4.11 -39.48 13.30
C GLU A 377 3.83 -40.77 14.07
N LEU A 378 2.56 -41.16 14.25
CA LEU A 378 2.19 -42.44 14.87
C LEU A 378 2.69 -43.64 14.05
N VAL A 379 2.57 -43.58 12.72
CA VAL A 379 3.09 -44.59 11.80
C VAL A 379 4.63 -44.62 11.81
N GLN A 380 5.31 -43.48 11.95
CA GLN A 380 6.77 -43.46 12.14
C GLN A 380 7.17 -44.11 13.46
N ILE A 381 6.50 -43.78 14.58
CA ILE A 381 6.75 -44.39 15.89
C ILE A 381 6.47 -45.91 15.86
N GLU A 382 5.47 -46.37 15.12
CA GLU A 382 5.20 -47.80 14.92
C GLU A 382 6.29 -48.48 14.09
N ASN A 383 6.73 -47.87 13.00
CA ASN A 383 7.84 -48.38 12.18
C ASN A 383 9.18 -48.40 12.95
N GLU A 384 9.46 -47.40 13.79
CA GLU A 384 10.64 -47.38 14.67
C GLU A 384 10.58 -48.50 15.72
N LYS A 385 9.40 -48.79 16.29
CA LYS A 385 9.22 -49.95 17.19
C LYS A 385 9.46 -51.27 16.48
N ILE A 386 8.93 -51.43 15.26
CA ILE A 386 9.16 -52.62 14.44
C ILE A 386 10.65 -52.78 14.12
N LEU A 387 11.35 -51.70 13.75
CA LEU A 387 12.78 -51.74 13.48
C LEU A 387 13.61 -52.07 14.73
N ALA A 388 13.26 -51.49 15.89
CA ALA A 388 13.91 -51.79 17.16
C ALA A 388 13.71 -53.27 17.55
N GLN A 389 12.49 -53.80 17.38
CA GLN A 389 12.18 -55.21 17.61
C GLN A 389 12.96 -56.13 16.66
N GLN A 390 13.09 -55.76 15.38
CA GLN A 390 13.92 -56.50 14.43
C GLN A 390 15.39 -56.52 14.86
N GLN A 391 15.96 -55.38 15.24
CA GLN A 391 17.34 -55.28 15.74
C GLN A 391 17.57 -56.09 17.02
N GLU A 392 16.58 -56.14 17.92
CA GLU A 392 16.63 -56.98 19.12
C GLU A 392 16.61 -58.47 18.76
N THR A 393 15.74 -58.91 17.83
CA THR A 393 15.75 -60.29 17.35
C THR A 393 17.03 -60.68 16.61
N GLU A 394 17.62 -59.77 15.83
CA GLU A 394 18.90 -60.00 15.13
C GLU A 394 20.07 -60.12 16.12
N ARG A 395 20.08 -59.32 17.19
CA ARG A 395 21.05 -59.47 18.28
C ARG A 395 20.93 -60.81 18.99
N ILE A 396 19.72 -61.24 19.32
CA ILE A 396 19.48 -62.55 19.97
C ILE A 396 19.96 -63.68 19.05
N LEU A 397 19.70 -63.59 17.74
CA LEU A 397 20.16 -64.57 16.76
C LEU A 397 21.70 -64.60 16.64
N LEU A 398 22.35 -63.43 16.63
CA LEU A 398 23.82 -63.33 16.63
C LEU A 398 24.45 -63.90 17.91
N GLU A 399 23.84 -63.63 19.07
CA GLU A 399 24.28 -64.19 20.36
C GLU A 399 24.13 -65.72 20.39
N GLN A 400 23.03 -66.27 19.85
CA GLN A 400 22.88 -67.72 19.65
C GLN A 400 23.95 -68.29 18.72
N GLN A 401 24.21 -67.66 17.57
CA GLN A 401 25.27 -68.11 16.64
C GLN A 401 26.67 -68.03 17.24
N GLU A 402 26.95 -67.04 18.10
CA GLU A 402 28.21 -66.98 18.84
C GLU A 402 28.33 -68.09 19.89
N LEU A 403 27.24 -68.45 20.56
CA LEU A 403 27.22 -69.56 21.51
C LEU A 403 27.41 -70.90 20.79
N GLU A 404 26.71 -71.14 19.68
CA GLU A 404 26.89 -72.33 18.82
C GLU A 404 28.34 -72.41 18.30
N ARG A 405 28.93 -71.30 17.84
CA ARG A 405 30.34 -71.26 17.42
C ARG A 405 31.30 -71.62 18.55
N LYS A 406 31.08 -71.10 19.76
CA LYS A 406 31.90 -71.42 20.94
C LYS A 406 31.73 -72.90 21.34
N GLU A 407 30.52 -73.44 21.24
CA GLU A 407 30.27 -74.87 21.50
C GLU A 407 31.00 -75.75 20.47
N ILE A 408 30.89 -75.44 19.17
CA ILE A 408 31.64 -76.12 18.09
C ILE A 408 33.16 -76.01 18.32
N GLU A 409 33.69 -74.82 18.62
CA GLU A 409 35.12 -74.63 18.89
C GLU A 409 35.58 -75.46 20.11
N THR A 410 34.77 -75.57 21.17
CA THR A 410 35.10 -76.44 22.30
C THR A 410 35.04 -77.94 21.95
N LEU A 411 34.13 -78.36 21.08
CA LEU A 411 34.05 -79.73 20.55
C LEU A 411 35.25 -80.07 19.67
N GLU A 412 35.63 -79.18 18.75
CA GLU A 412 36.83 -79.32 17.91
C GLU A 412 38.10 -79.38 18.77
N LEU A 413 38.20 -78.56 19.82
CA LEU A 413 39.34 -78.55 20.72
C LEU A 413 39.40 -79.83 21.59
N GLN A 414 38.25 -80.38 21.99
CA GLN A 414 38.17 -81.70 22.63
C GLN A 414 38.62 -82.83 21.68
N GLN A 415 38.09 -82.87 20.45
CA GLN A 415 38.52 -83.85 19.44
C GLN A 415 40.01 -83.73 19.12
N ALA A 416 40.54 -82.52 18.99
CA ALA A 416 41.98 -82.29 18.76
C ALA A 416 42.84 -82.73 19.95
N GLN A 417 42.35 -82.61 21.19
CA GLN A 417 43.02 -83.18 22.37
C GLN A 417 42.96 -84.71 22.39
N GLU A 418 41.86 -85.31 21.97
CA GLU A 418 41.69 -86.77 21.88
C GLU A 418 42.62 -87.36 20.80
N ILE A 419 42.61 -86.81 19.59
CA ILE A 419 43.54 -87.15 18.50
C ILE A 419 45.00 -86.96 18.94
N ARG A 420 45.32 -85.90 19.71
CA ARG A 420 46.68 -85.72 20.26
C ARG A 420 47.05 -86.81 21.26
N ARG A 421 46.13 -87.26 22.13
CA ARG A 421 46.36 -88.39 23.04
C ARG A 421 46.57 -89.69 22.26
N GLU A 422 45.77 -89.94 21.23
CA GLU A 422 45.94 -91.12 20.37
C GLU A 422 47.29 -91.11 19.63
N LEU A 423 47.69 -89.97 19.07
CA LEU A 423 49.00 -89.79 18.43
C LEU A 423 50.16 -89.91 19.42
N GLU A 424 49.99 -89.44 20.66
CA GLU A 424 50.99 -89.61 21.72
C GLU A 424 51.09 -91.08 22.18
N VAL A 425 49.97 -91.81 22.23
CA VAL A 425 49.98 -93.26 22.45
C VAL A 425 50.66 -94.00 21.28
N GLN A 426 50.34 -93.67 20.03
CA GLN A 426 51.02 -94.25 18.86
C GLN A 426 52.51 -93.92 18.85
N ARG A 427 52.91 -92.69 19.15
CA ARG A 427 54.32 -92.30 19.27
C ARG A 427 55.03 -93.07 20.38
N ASN A 428 54.39 -93.26 21.54
CA ASN A 428 54.94 -94.07 22.63
C ASN A 428 55.05 -95.58 22.28
N ILE A 429 54.24 -96.08 21.35
CA ILE A 429 54.40 -97.42 20.77
C ILE A 429 55.57 -97.42 19.78
N GLN A 430 55.62 -96.44 18.87
CA GLN A 430 56.61 -96.36 17.80
C GLN A 430 58.03 -96.02 18.30
N GLU A 431 58.19 -95.28 19.39
CA GLU A 431 59.48 -95.10 20.07
C GLU A 431 59.92 -96.40 20.79
N LYS A 432 58.99 -97.21 21.31
CA LYS A 432 59.30 -98.55 21.86
C LYS A 432 59.68 -99.57 20.78
N GLU A 433 59.13 -99.46 19.57
CA GLU A 433 59.54 -100.30 18.44
C GLU A 433 60.86 -99.83 17.82
N ASN A 434 61.08 -98.52 17.62
CA ASN A 434 62.34 -97.98 17.11
C ASN A 434 63.55 -98.23 18.03
N ILE A 435 63.36 -98.27 19.35
CA ILE A 435 64.42 -98.67 20.30
C ILE A 435 64.80 -100.15 20.15
N LYS A 436 63.91 -100.97 19.58
CA LYS A 436 64.12 -102.41 19.32
C LYS A 436 64.81 -102.69 17.98
N GLU A 437 64.65 -101.81 17.00
CA GLU A 437 65.21 -101.97 15.65
C GLU A 437 66.59 -101.31 15.43
N GLN A 438 67.08 -100.47 16.35
CA GLN A 438 68.45 -99.90 16.30
C GLN A 438 69.60 -100.91 16.59
N ARG A 439 69.44 -102.18 16.21
CA ARG A 439 70.49 -103.22 16.26
C ARG A 439 70.51 -104.16 15.04
N LEU A 440 70.45 -103.61 13.83
CA LEU A 440 70.97 -104.29 12.64
C LEU A 440 71.62 -103.28 11.66
N GLN A 441 72.73 -103.70 11.06
CA GLN A 441 73.69 -102.84 10.38
C GLN A 441 73.46 -102.73 8.87
N SER A 442 73.97 -101.63 8.30
CA SER A 442 74.65 -101.54 7.00
C SER A 442 73.98 -102.13 5.73
N SER A 443 73.76 -101.29 4.72
CA SER A 443 74.67 -101.23 3.56
C SER A 443 74.26 -100.18 2.52
N HIS A 444 75.21 -99.76 1.67
CA HIS A 444 75.00 -98.88 0.51
C HIS A 444 74.35 -99.66 -0.66
N SER A 445 73.47 -99.01 -1.45
CA SER A 445 73.84 -98.43 -2.79
C SER A 445 72.69 -98.26 -3.80
N ARG A 446 72.78 -97.14 -4.56
CA ARG A 446 72.39 -96.90 -5.99
C ARG A 446 70.97 -97.26 -6.50
N LYS A 447 70.18 -96.27 -6.97
CA LYS A 447 70.11 -95.74 -8.37
C LYS A 447 69.37 -96.72 -9.32
N ILE A 448 68.19 -96.39 -9.88
CA ILE A 448 68.01 -95.70 -11.19
C ILE A 448 66.54 -95.24 -11.42
N VAL A 449 66.39 -94.18 -12.23
CA VAL A 449 65.18 -93.47 -12.76
C VAL A 449 64.42 -94.31 -13.86
N PRO A 450 63.36 -93.89 -14.64
CA PRO A 450 62.72 -92.55 -14.83
C PRO A 450 61.16 -92.49 -15.03
N LYS A 451 60.64 -91.23 -15.14
CA LYS A 451 59.47 -90.75 -15.94
C LYS A 451 58.06 -91.33 -15.61
N ILE A 452 57.01 -90.53 -15.39
CA ILE A 452 56.17 -89.80 -16.38
C ILE A 452 55.31 -88.72 -15.68
N GLU A 453 54.78 -87.79 -16.48
CA GLU A 453 53.76 -86.75 -16.24
C GLU A 453 52.76 -86.92 -15.07
N THR A 454 52.44 -85.80 -14.38
CA THR A 454 51.04 -85.34 -14.20
C THR A 454 50.92 -83.85 -13.84
N GLU A 455 50.00 -83.20 -14.56
CA GLU A 455 49.08 -82.11 -14.19
C GLU A 455 49.57 -80.76 -13.61
N GLU A 456 49.04 -79.69 -14.22
CA GLU A 456 49.30 -78.29 -13.92
C GLU A 456 48.42 -77.78 -12.77
N ILE A 457 49.02 -76.96 -11.91
CA ILE A 457 48.33 -76.10 -10.96
C ILE A 457 48.46 -74.67 -11.52
N GLU A 458 47.35 -73.99 -11.80
CA GLU A 458 47.39 -72.54 -11.99
C GLU A 458 46.52 -71.84 -10.94
N ASP A 459 47.15 -70.91 -10.24
CA ASP A 459 46.68 -70.26 -9.03
C ASP A 459 46.10 -68.86 -9.34
N ASN A 460 45.38 -68.33 -8.37
CA ASN A 460 44.79 -67.00 -8.28
C ASN A 460 45.33 -65.90 -9.23
N ARG A 461 44.40 -65.18 -9.88
CA ARG A 461 44.59 -63.77 -10.23
C ARG A 461 43.47 -62.90 -9.66
N GLU A 462 43.86 -61.96 -8.80
CA GLU A 462 43.00 -60.87 -8.35
C GLU A 462 42.69 -59.93 -9.53
N LEU A 463 41.42 -59.57 -9.70
CA LEU A 463 40.97 -58.64 -10.74
C LEU A 463 41.33 -57.19 -10.39
N SER A 464 41.77 -56.45 -11.40
CA SER A 464 42.29 -55.08 -11.31
C SER A 464 41.24 -54.08 -10.80
N PHE A 465 41.70 -52.99 -10.19
CA PHE A 465 40.87 -51.84 -9.81
C PHE A 465 40.04 -51.28 -10.99
N GLN A 466 40.55 -51.39 -12.23
CA GLN A 466 39.82 -51.00 -13.43
C GLN A 466 38.67 -51.95 -13.80
N GLU A 467 38.77 -53.24 -13.46
CA GLU A 467 37.72 -54.24 -13.72
C GLU A 467 36.59 -54.11 -12.69
N LYS A 468 36.92 -53.82 -11.42
CA LYS A 468 35.92 -53.49 -10.38
C LYS A 468 35.11 -52.23 -10.73
N LEU A 469 35.75 -51.20 -11.28
CA LEU A 469 35.07 -49.97 -11.71
C LEU A 469 34.11 -50.22 -12.89
N GLN A 470 34.50 -51.05 -13.86
CA GLN A 470 33.64 -51.40 -15.00
C GLN A 470 32.42 -52.24 -14.59
N LEU A 471 32.55 -53.09 -13.55
CA LEU A 471 31.45 -53.88 -13.01
C LEU A 471 30.39 -52.99 -12.34
N ALA A 472 30.82 -52.03 -11.49
CA ALA A 472 29.91 -51.08 -10.83
C ALA A 472 29.13 -50.20 -11.82
N VAL A 473 29.77 -49.73 -12.91
CA VAL A 473 29.11 -48.94 -13.96
C VAL A 473 28.09 -49.78 -14.75
N LYS A 474 28.39 -51.07 -15.00
CA LYS A 474 27.45 -52.00 -15.65
C LYS A 474 26.21 -52.25 -14.79
N GLU A 475 26.38 -52.43 -13.48
CA GLU A 475 25.28 -52.71 -12.56
C GLU A 475 24.33 -51.51 -12.43
N GLN A 476 24.87 -50.29 -12.38
CA GLN A 476 24.06 -49.07 -12.35
C GLN A 476 23.26 -48.86 -13.65
N GLN A 477 23.85 -49.19 -14.82
CA GLN A 477 23.16 -49.13 -16.11
C GLN A 477 22.08 -50.21 -16.27
N GLN A 478 22.24 -51.40 -15.66
CA GLN A 478 21.20 -52.44 -15.69
C GLN A 478 20.00 -52.11 -14.80
N ARG A 479 20.17 -51.38 -13.70
CA ARG A 479 19.04 -50.89 -12.87
C ARG A 479 18.22 -49.76 -13.52
N GLN A 480 18.74 -49.08 -14.55
CA GLN A 480 18.03 -48.02 -15.29
C GLN A 480 17.38 -48.51 -16.61
N ALA A 481 17.47 -49.80 -16.93
CA ALA A 481 16.81 -50.40 -18.09
C ALA A 481 15.46 -51.10 -17.76
N VAL A 482 15.02 -51.02 -16.50
CA VAL A 482 13.69 -51.43 -16.04
C VAL A 482 13.05 -50.21 -15.40
N ILE A 483 11.80 -49.89 -15.78
CA ILE A 483 11.11 -48.62 -15.51
C ILE A 483 11.58 -47.44 -16.39
N ASP A 484 11.34 -47.55 -17.71
CA ASP A 484 10.55 -46.52 -18.40
C ASP A 484 10.12 -46.99 -19.81
N LEU A 485 8.81 -47.21 -20.01
CA LEU A 485 8.07 -47.23 -21.30
C LEU A 485 6.68 -47.88 -21.11
N ARG A 486 5.64 -47.08 -20.84
CA ARG A 486 4.29 -47.24 -21.41
C ARG A 486 3.31 -46.13 -21.03
N THR A 487 2.89 -45.38 -22.03
CA THR A 487 1.57 -44.70 -22.10
C THR A 487 0.90 -45.15 -23.44
N PRO A 488 -0.31 -44.70 -23.83
CA PRO A 488 -1.53 -45.48 -23.60
C PRO A 488 -2.37 -45.77 -24.88
N GLN A 489 -3.35 -46.70 -24.81
CA GLN A 489 -4.71 -46.66 -25.42
C GLN A 489 -5.30 -48.07 -25.74
N LYS A 490 -6.63 -48.21 -25.52
CA LYS A 490 -7.72 -48.90 -26.28
C LYS A 490 -7.41 -50.25 -27.03
N THR A 491 -8.29 -51.26 -27.10
CA THR A 491 -9.78 -51.34 -27.02
C THR A 491 -10.29 -52.79 -26.86
N SER A 492 -11.61 -52.95 -26.63
CA SER A 492 -12.51 -54.07 -27.00
C SER A 492 -12.37 -55.48 -26.38
N ASP A 493 -13.42 -55.83 -25.63
CA ASP A 493 -14.32 -57.00 -25.78
C ASP A 493 -13.99 -58.42 -25.26
N GLN A 494 -14.91 -58.85 -24.35
CA GLN A 494 -15.54 -60.17 -24.23
C GLN A 494 -14.72 -61.40 -23.76
N LYS A 495 -14.87 -61.76 -22.46
CA LYS A 495 -15.71 -62.87 -21.92
C LYS A 495 -15.42 -63.05 -20.42
N ILE A 496 -16.39 -62.86 -19.51
CA ILE A 496 -17.56 -63.71 -19.13
C ILE A 496 -17.19 -64.69 -18.01
N GLU A 497 -17.99 -64.64 -16.92
CA GLU A 497 -18.16 -65.62 -15.81
C GLU A 497 -16.89 -65.93 -14.98
N ASP A 498 -16.91 -65.99 -13.64
CA ASP A 498 -18.01 -66.26 -12.69
C ASP A 498 -17.93 -65.40 -11.41
N PHE A 499 -18.86 -65.61 -10.48
CA PHE A 499 -19.02 -64.93 -9.17
C PHE A 499 -19.53 -63.49 -9.21
N PHE A 500 -20.83 -63.33 -9.48
CA PHE A 500 -21.81 -63.11 -8.41
C PHE A 500 -23.23 -63.39 -8.93
N LYS A 501 -23.99 -64.18 -8.18
CA LYS A 501 -25.38 -64.61 -8.48
C LYS A 501 -26.22 -64.43 -7.22
N GLU A 502 -27.50 -64.09 -7.40
CA GLU A 502 -28.52 -63.83 -6.35
C GLU A 502 -28.21 -62.57 -5.49
N LYS A 503 -28.92 -61.43 -5.59
CA LYS A 503 -30.24 -61.05 -6.13
C LYS A 503 -31.46 -61.62 -5.38
N ASP A 504 -32.20 -60.69 -4.76
CA ASP A 504 -33.67 -60.61 -4.69
C ASP A 504 -34.07 -59.20 -4.15
N GLN A 505 -35.16 -58.52 -4.54
CA GLN A 505 -36.09 -58.68 -5.68
C GLN A 505 -36.96 -57.37 -5.84
N MET A 506 -37.52 -57.12 -7.04
CA MET A 506 -38.61 -56.15 -7.43
C MET A 506 -38.40 -54.63 -7.19
N PHE A 507 -38.48 -53.69 -8.16
CA PHE A 507 -39.60 -53.25 -9.04
C PHE A 507 -40.89 -52.84 -8.26
N GLU A 508 -41.67 -51.80 -8.60
CA GLU A 508 -42.06 -51.26 -9.93
C GLU A 508 -42.66 -49.81 -9.85
N ASP A 509 -42.71 -49.09 -11.00
CA ASP A 509 -43.58 -47.95 -11.45
C ASP A 509 -43.86 -46.69 -10.58
N ASN A 510 -43.79 -45.45 -11.10
CA ASN A 510 -44.51 -44.92 -12.27
C ASN A 510 -43.88 -43.63 -12.89
N ASP A 511 -44.36 -43.26 -14.09
CA ASP A 511 -43.85 -42.23 -14.99
C ASP A 511 -44.28 -40.77 -14.73
N GLU A 512 -43.55 -39.81 -15.32
CA GLU A 512 -44.16 -38.78 -16.20
C GLU A 512 -43.13 -38.25 -17.23
N GLU A 513 -43.62 -37.81 -18.40
CA GLU A 513 -42.86 -37.68 -19.66
C GLU A 513 -42.20 -36.30 -19.89
N GLU A 514 -41.12 -36.25 -20.68
CA GLU A 514 -41.03 -35.25 -21.76
C GLU A 514 -40.13 -35.71 -22.95
N LEU A 515 -40.55 -35.39 -24.17
CA LEU A 515 -40.00 -35.94 -25.42
C LEU A 515 -38.57 -35.44 -25.77
N SER A 516 -37.72 -36.35 -26.24
CA SER A 516 -36.44 -36.01 -26.89
C SER A 516 -36.52 -36.10 -28.42
N VAL A 517 -36.07 -35.05 -29.10
CA VAL A 517 -35.88 -35.03 -30.57
C VAL A 517 -34.46 -35.50 -30.91
N PRO A 518 -34.22 -36.31 -31.98
CA PRO A 518 -32.93 -36.96 -32.20
C PRO A 518 -31.77 -36.00 -32.48
N VAL A 519 -30.60 -36.34 -31.92
CA VAL A 519 -29.38 -35.51 -31.79
C VAL A 519 -28.71 -35.08 -33.12
N HIS A 520 -29.21 -35.49 -34.29
CA HIS A 520 -28.45 -35.38 -35.55
C HIS A 520 -28.60 -34.06 -36.34
N GLN A 521 -29.39 -33.08 -35.88
CA GLN A 521 -29.55 -31.76 -36.55
C GLN A 521 -28.87 -30.57 -35.85
N GLN A 522 -28.48 -30.68 -34.57
CA GLN A 522 -27.90 -29.53 -33.84
C GLN A 522 -26.47 -29.18 -34.30
N ALA A 523 -25.64 -30.16 -34.62
CA ALA A 523 -24.27 -29.93 -35.09
C ALA A 523 -24.21 -29.15 -36.43
N GLU A 524 -25.18 -29.36 -37.30
CA GLU A 524 -25.26 -28.71 -38.62
C GLU A 524 -25.76 -27.26 -38.49
N LEU A 525 -26.73 -27.01 -37.60
CA LEU A 525 -27.19 -25.66 -37.25
C LEU A 525 -26.08 -24.80 -36.62
N ASP A 526 -25.27 -25.38 -35.73
CA ASP A 526 -24.18 -24.65 -35.08
C ASP A 526 -22.99 -24.41 -36.02
N ALA A 527 -22.74 -25.30 -36.99
CA ALA A 527 -21.80 -25.06 -38.08
C ALA A 527 -22.23 -23.87 -38.96
N LEU A 528 -23.50 -23.85 -39.39
CA LEU A 528 -24.09 -22.75 -40.18
C LEU A 528 -24.02 -21.41 -39.42
N ARG A 529 -24.46 -21.38 -38.16
CA ARG A 529 -24.38 -20.18 -37.31
C ARG A 529 -22.95 -19.67 -37.11
N LYS A 530 -21.97 -20.57 -37.01
CA LYS A 530 -20.55 -20.20 -36.91
C LYS A 530 -20.04 -19.58 -38.22
N GLN A 531 -20.51 -20.07 -39.36
CA GLN A 531 -20.14 -19.55 -40.68
C GLN A 531 -20.76 -18.17 -40.95
N GLU A 532 -22.05 -17.96 -40.64
CA GLU A 532 -22.69 -16.62 -40.69
C GLU A 532 -21.98 -15.59 -39.80
N ARG A 533 -21.49 -16.03 -38.63
CA ARG A 533 -20.74 -15.16 -37.70
C ARG A 533 -19.38 -14.74 -38.26
N ILE A 534 -18.71 -15.63 -39.00
CA ILE A 534 -17.44 -15.34 -39.68
C ILE A 534 -17.67 -14.40 -40.88
N ASP A 535 -18.72 -14.61 -41.66
CA ASP A 535 -19.00 -13.78 -42.83
C ASP A 535 -19.53 -12.39 -42.46
N SER A 536 -20.29 -12.26 -41.36
CA SER A 536 -20.64 -10.94 -40.81
C SER A 536 -19.42 -10.17 -40.28
N LEU A 537 -18.46 -10.86 -39.66
CA LEU A 537 -17.18 -10.27 -39.27
C LEU A 537 -16.38 -9.78 -40.49
N LYS A 538 -16.27 -10.57 -41.55
CA LYS A 538 -15.60 -10.16 -42.80
C LYS A 538 -16.23 -8.91 -43.40
N ARG A 539 -17.56 -8.88 -43.59
CA ARG A 539 -18.28 -7.72 -44.13
C ARG A 539 -18.06 -6.46 -43.29
N ASN A 540 -18.07 -6.57 -41.96
CA ASN A 540 -17.80 -5.45 -41.07
C ASN A 540 -16.35 -4.94 -41.18
N THR A 541 -15.36 -5.83 -41.32
CA THR A 541 -13.96 -5.42 -41.55
C THR A 541 -13.75 -4.79 -42.93
N GLU A 542 -14.41 -5.29 -43.98
CA GLU A 542 -14.35 -4.71 -45.33
C GLU A 542 -15.01 -3.32 -45.38
N GLN A 543 -16.16 -3.12 -44.73
CA GLN A 543 -16.78 -1.80 -44.61
C GLN A 543 -15.94 -0.80 -43.81
N ALA A 544 -15.19 -1.26 -42.80
CA ALA A 544 -14.23 -0.41 -42.09
C ALA A 544 -13.02 -0.05 -43.00
N LEU A 545 -12.56 -0.98 -43.83
CA LEU A 545 -11.46 -0.77 -44.79
C LEU A 545 -11.85 0.20 -45.93
N GLU A 546 -13.07 0.10 -46.43
CA GLU A 546 -13.68 1.07 -47.37
C GLU A 546 -13.71 2.49 -46.78
N LYS A 547 -14.24 2.66 -45.56
CA LYS A 547 -14.32 3.97 -44.89
C LYS A 547 -12.95 4.58 -44.63
N THR A 548 -11.98 3.78 -44.21
CA THR A 548 -10.59 4.26 -43.97
C THR A 548 -9.90 4.67 -45.28
N LYS A 549 -10.11 3.95 -46.39
CA LYS A 549 -9.66 4.38 -47.73
C LYS A 549 -10.28 5.72 -48.15
N GLN A 550 -11.59 5.90 -47.97
CA GLN A 550 -12.28 7.17 -48.30
C GLN A 550 -11.78 8.36 -47.46
N ILE A 551 -11.49 8.14 -46.17
CA ILE A 551 -10.91 9.18 -45.30
C ILE A 551 -9.49 9.53 -45.78
N ALA A 552 -8.66 8.54 -46.13
CA ALA A 552 -7.31 8.76 -46.62
C ALA A 552 -7.28 9.51 -47.98
N SER A 553 -8.17 9.17 -48.92
CA SER A 553 -8.27 9.90 -50.20
C SER A 553 -8.72 11.35 -50.01
N ASN A 554 -9.66 11.60 -49.10
CA ASN A 554 -10.12 12.95 -48.78
C ASN A 554 -8.99 13.79 -48.14
N LEU A 555 -8.20 13.21 -47.24
CA LEU A 555 -7.00 13.86 -46.68
C LEU A 555 -5.95 14.19 -47.76
N TYR A 556 -5.69 13.27 -48.69
CA TYR A 556 -4.75 13.49 -49.80
C TYR A 556 -5.20 14.64 -50.72
N LEU A 557 -6.50 14.71 -51.04
CA LEU A 557 -7.07 15.80 -51.85
C LEU A 557 -6.93 17.17 -51.14
N LEU A 558 -7.16 17.19 -49.83
CA LEU A 558 -7.05 18.38 -48.99
C LEU A 558 -5.60 18.89 -48.88
N ALA A 559 -4.63 17.97 -48.82
CA ALA A 559 -3.21 18.30 -48.86
C ALA A 559 -2.78 18.87 -50.23
N LYS A 560 -3.24 18.28 -51.33
CA LYS A 560 -2.96 18.72 -52.71
C LYS A 560 -3.50 20.13 -53.00
N ASN A 561 -4.67 20.46 -52.46
CA ASN A 561 -5.27 21.78 -52.68
C ASN A 561 -4.56 22.89 -51.87
N LYS A 562 -3.97 22.58 -50.70
CA LYS A 562 -3.14 23.54 -49.94
C LYS A 562 -1.77 23.82 -50.58
N THR A 563 -1.17 22.85 -51.25
CA THR A 563 0.12 23.06 -51.92
C THR A 563 -0.02 23.88 -53.20
N ALA A 564 -1.10 23.70 -53.97
CA ALA A 564 -1.40 24.53 -55.15
C ALA A 564 -1.49 26.02 -54.79
N SER A 565 -2.24 26.39 -53.75
CA SER A 565 -2.39 27.80 -53.30
C SER A 565 -1.09 28.43 -52.75
N SER A 566 -0.06 27.62 -52.51
CA SER A 566 1.23 28.08 -51.98
C SER A 566 2.29 28.34 -53.08
N ILE A 567 2.05 27.87 -54.31
CA ILE A 567 2.99 27.99 -55.43
C ILE A 567 2.79 29.32 -56.18
N GLU A 568 1.56 29.85 -56.25
CA GLU A 568 1.29 31.14 -56.92
C GLU A 568 1.87 32.36 -56.17
N LYS A 569 2.13 32.24 -54.85
CA LYS A 569 2.72 33.32 -54.04
C LYS A 569 4.25 33.39 -54.04
N ARG A 570 4.95 32.59 -54.85
CA ARG A 570 6.43 32.59 -54.98
C ARG A 570 6.91 32.93 -56.40
N LYS A 571 6.30 33.94 -57.02
CA LYS A 571 6.68 34.46 -58.35
C LYS A 571 6.95 35.98 -58.39
N ALA A 572 7.13 36.59 -57.22
CA ALA A 572 7.69 37.92 -57.06
C ALA A 572 9.01 37.82 -56.26
N ASP A 573 9.91 38.77 -56.53
CA ASP A 573 11.17 39.04 -55.84
C ASP A 573 12.28 37.97 -55.94
N PHE A 574 13.14 38.12 -56.96
CA PHE A 574 14.58 37.80 -56.86
C PHE A 574 15.40 38.65 -57.86
N HIS A 575 16.12 39.63 -57.34
CA HIS A 575 17.25 40.28 -57.99
C HIS A 575 18.26 40.69 -56.91
N ASP A 576 19.46 40.12 -56.93
CA ASP A 576 20.70 40.83 -56.56
C ASP A 576 21.91 40.10 -57.17
N GLU A 577 23.01 40.84 -57.40
CA GLU A 577 24.18 40.44 -58.17
C GLU A 577 25.43 40.15 -57.30
N ASN A 578 26.55 39.82 -57.97
CA ASN A 578 27.92 39.83 -57.46
C ASN A 578 28.41 38.71 -56.53
N LYS A 579 28.93 37.61 -57.13
CA LYS A 579 30.12 36.88 -56.64
C LYS A 579 31.05 36.47 -57.79
N PRO A 580 32.38 36.49 -57.63
CA PRO A 580 33.33 36.21 -58.71
C PRO A 580 33.53 34.70 -58.94
N HIS A 581 33.61 34.29 -60.21
CA HIS A 581 33.93 32.91 -60.61
C HIS A 581 35.43 32.72 -60.90
N ILE A 582 36.07 31.79 -60.19
CA ILE A 582 37.38 31.24 -60.55
C ILE A 582 37.16 29.87 -61.21
N SER A 583 37.53 29.72 -62.49
CA SER A 583 37.48 28.43 -63.21
C SER A 583 38.87 28.04 -63.76
N PRO A 584 39.33 26.79 -63.56
CA PRO A 584 40.63 26.35 -64.06
C PRO A 584 40.61 26.10 -65.58
N ARG A 585 41.67 26.49 -66.29
CA ARG A 585 41.78 26.32 -67.75
C ARG A 585 42.06 24.85 -68.14
N ILE A 586 40.98 24.09 -68.38
CA ILE A 586 40.98 22.65 -68.72
C ILE A 586 41.88 22.29 -69.92
N SER A 587 42.09 23.21 -70.87
CA SER A 587 42.87 22.98 -72.09
C SER A 587 44.33 22.57 -71.85
N LYS A 588 44.99 23.07 -70.80
CA LYS A 588 46.38 22.69 -70.47
C LYS A 588 46.50 21.28 -69.90
N ILE A 589 45.47 20.80 -69.20
CA ILE A 589 45.46 19.48 -68.55
C ILE A 589 45.39 18.37 -69.61
N LYS A 590 44.56 18.56 -70.64
CA LYS A 590 44.37 17.60 -71.75
C LYS A 590 45.67 17.33 -72.54
N ASN A 591 46.50 18.35 -72.76
CA ASN A 591 47.76 18.23 -73.53
C ASN A 591 48.91 17.56 -72.76
N ASN A 592 48.86 17.54 -71.42
CA ASN A 592 49.87 16.86 -70.62
C ASN A 592 49.49 15.39 -70.38
N PHE A 593 48.21 15.11 -70.17
CA PHE A 593 47.73 13.74 -69.93
C PHE A 593 47.91 12.79 -71.13
N SER A 594 47.85 13.32 -72.36
CA SER A 594 48.07 12.51 -73.58
C SER A 594 49.49 11.93 -73.66
N LYS A 595 50.50 12.63 -73.14
CA LYS A 595 51.93 12.29 -73.22
C LYS A 595 52.40 11.23 -72.21
N PHE A 596 51.57 10.85 -71.23
CA PHE A 596 51.95 9.87 -70.22
C PHE A 596 51.96 8.42 -70.75
N SER A 597 52.89 7.60 -70.24
CA SER A 597 52.92 6.15 -70.53
C SER A 597 51.70 5.45 -69.91
N THR A 598 51.37 4.22 -70.35
CA THR A 598 50.18 3.50 -69.86
C THR A 598 50.16 3.32 -68.34
N LYS A 599 51.33 3.02 -67.73
CA LYS A 599 51.48 2.94 -66.27
C LYS A 599 51.30 4.31 -65.60
N GLN A 600 51.88 5.38 -66.16
CA GLN A 600 51.70 6.73 -65.65
C GLN A 600 50.27 7.25 -65.79
N LYS A 601 49.53 6.85 -66.85
CA LYS A 601 48.10 7.15 -67.00
C LYS A 601 47.27 6.47 -65.91
N VAL A 602 47.56 5.21 -65.58
CA VAL A 602 46.92 4.50 -64.45
C VAL A 602 47.22 5.21 -63.12
N TYR A 603 48.47 5.57 -62.84
CA TYR A 603 48.81 6.31 -61.62
C TYR A 603 48.19 7.72 -61.58
N ALA A 604 48.13 8.44 -62.70
CA ALA A 604 47.49 9.75 -62.79
C ALA A 604 45.96 9.67 -62.61
N ILE A 605 45.31 8.63 -63.16
CA ILE A 605 43.88 8.36 -62.92
C ILE A 605 43.64 7.98 -61.47
N LEU A 606 44.48 7.13 -60.86
CA LEU A 606 44.39 6.78 -59.44
C LEU A 606 44.60 8.00 -58.54
N PHE A 607 45.59 8.85 -58.83
CA PHE A 607 45.86 10.06 -58.06
C PHE A 607 44.73 11.09 -58.20
N LEU A 608 44.18 11.26 -59.41
CA LEU A 608 43.03 12.14 -59.65
C LEU A 608 41.76 11.58 -58.99
N ALA A 609 41.53 10.26 -59.06
CA ALA A 609 40.48 9.59 -58.32
C ALA A 609 40.67 9.78 -56.81
N LEU A 610 41.89 9.71 -56.28
CA LEU A 610 42.18 9.94 -54.86
C LEU A 610 41.94 11.42 -54.47
N ILE A 611 42.24 12.37 -55.35
CA ILE A 611 41.90 13.81 -55.20
C ILE A 611 40.39 14.08 -55.24
N PHE A 612 39.57 13.22 -55.84
CA PHE A 612 38.10 13.36 -55.77
C PHE A 612 37.50 12.52 -54.62
N ILE A 613 37.98 11.30 -54.41
CA ILE A 613 37.46 10.34 -53.42
C ILE A 613 37.85 10.74 -52.00
N VAL A 614 39.08 11.19 -51.74
CA VAL A 614 39.50 11.58 -50.38
C VAL A 614 38.74 12.84 -49.92
N PRO A 615 38.65 13.93 -50.70
CA PRO A 615 37.74 15.03 -50.37
C PRO A 615 36.26 14.65 -50.38
N PHE A 616 35.80 13.65 -51.14
CA PHE A 616 34.42 13.16 -51.04
C PHE A 616 34.17 12.39 -49.73
N PHE A 617 35.13 11.60 -49.25
CA PHE A 617 35.04 10.89 -47.96
C PHE A 617 35.26 11.83 -46.78
N ILE A 618 36.19 12.78 -46.89
CA ILE A 618 36.41 13.84 -45.91
C ILE A 618 35.20 14.78 -45.89
N ALA A 619 34.62 15.16 -47.04
CA ALA A 619 33.36 15.90 -47.07
C ALA A 619 32.21 15.07 -46.50
N ARG A 620 32.12 13.76 -46.75
CA ARG A 620 31.09 12.90 -46.14
C ARG A 620 31.27 12.73 -44.62
N SER A 621 32.49 12.92 -44.09
CA SER A 621 32.83 12.76 -42.67
C SER A 621 32.86 14.08 -41.90
N MET A 622 33.25 15.20 -42.54
CA MET A 622 33.37 16.54 -41.97
C MET A 622 32.20 17.46 -42.38
N ASN A 623 31.61 17.26 -43.57
CA ASN A 623 30.30 17.83 -43.91
C ASN A 623 29.20 16.80 -43.57
N LYS A 624 29.04 16.50 -42.27
CA LYS A 624 27.68 16.67 -41.75
C LYS A 624 27.34 18.13 -42.04
N PRO A 625 26.31 18.44 -42.85
CA PRO A 625 25.95 19.84 -43.04
C PRO A 625 25.63 20.44 -41.67
N GLN A 626 26.38 21.48 -41.28
CA GLN A 626 25.75 22.53 -40.49
C GLN A 626 24.57 22.99 -41.34
N GLN A 627 23.36 22.81 -40.81
CA GLN A 627 22.16 23.13 -41.55
C GLN A 627 22.21 24.60 -41.96
N PRO A 628 21.71 24.97 -43.16
CA PRO A 628 21.47 26.38 -43.44
C PRO A 628 20.56 26.92 -42.33
N VAL A 629 20.87 28.11 -41.83
CA VAL A 629 19.93 28.93 -41.03
C VAL A 629 18.85 29.47 -41.97
N THR A 630 18.10 28.54 -42.56
CA THR A 630 16.69 28.77 -42.83
C THR A 630 16.06 29.02 -41.47
N ASN A 631 15.18 30.02 -41.36
CA ASN A 631 14.21 30.09 -40.27
C ASN A 631 13.22 28.91 -40.41
N GLN A 632 13.70 27.72 -40.08
CA GLN A 632 12.86 26.65 -39.62
C GLN A 632 12.20 27.22 -38.36
N LEU A 633 10.88 27.28 -38.32
CA LEU A 633 10.21 27.28 -37.02
C LEU A 633 10.81 26.07 -36.30
N PRO A 634 11.44 26.23 -35.12
CA PRO A 634 12.24 25.17 -34.53
C PRO A 634 11.39 23.91 -34.46
N GLU A 635 11.86 22.83 -35.09
CA GLU A 635 11.21 21.54 -35.02
C GLU A 635 11.08 21.24 -33.53
N LYS A 636 9.85 21.31 -33.01
CA LYS A 636 9.63 21.38 -31.57
C LYS A 636 10.03 20.03 -30.99
N THR A 637 11.27 19.93 -30.52
CA THR A 637 11.74 18.83 -29.70
C THR A 637 10.69 18.65 -28.62
N LEU A 638 9.93 17.54 -28.67
CA LEU A 638 8.94 17.30 -27.65
C LEU A 638 9.69 17.23 -26.32
N THR A 639 9.49 18.26 -25.50
CA THR A 639 10.06 18.28 -24.15
C THR A 639 9.48 17.11 -23.37
N GLN A 640 10.11 16.70 -22.27
CA GLN A 640 9.53 15.67 -21.42
C GLN A 640 8.11 16.07 -20.96
N ALA A 641 7.85 17.38 -20.76
CA ALA A 641 6.52 17.94 -20.52
C ALA A 641 5.55 17.78 -21.70
N ASP A 642 6.01 17.85 -22.96
CA ASP A 642 5.18 17.60 -24.15
C ASP A 642 4.81 16.11 -24.29
N ILE A 643 5.76 15.20 -24.06
CA ILE A 643 5.50 13.74 -24.07
C ILE A 643 4.47 13.40 -23.00
N LEU A 644 4.67 13.95 -21.79
CA LEU A 644 3.79 13.73 -20.66
C LEU A 644 2.45 14.50 -20.76
N SER A 645 2.29 15.44 -21.69
CA SER A 645 1.08 16.29 -21.77
C SER A 645 -0.23 15.53 -22.01
N GLY A 646 -0.16 14.32 -22.58
CA GLY A 646 -1.29 13.42 -22.77
C GLY A 646 -1.62 12.52 -21.56
N GLU A 647 -0.84 12.59 -20.47
CA GLU A 647 -1.02 11.70 -19.32
C GLU A 647 -2.24 12.04 -18.48
N LYS A 648 -2.85 10.99 -17.92
CA LYS A 648 -4.04 11.11 -17.08
C LYS A 648 -3.75 11.93 -15.82
N ASN A 649 -4.55 12.98 -15.62
CA ASN A 649 -4.53 13.88 -14.45
C ASN A 649 -3.17 14.57 -14.20
N ILE A 650 -2.39 14.82 -15.26
CA ILE A 650 -1.11 15.52 -15.13
C ILE A 650 -1.26 17.04 -15.07
N LYS A 651 -0.36 17.67 -14.31
CA LYS A 651 -0.09 19.10 -14.34
C LYS A 651 1.38 19.31 -14.71
N THR A 652 1.61 20.00 -15.82
CA THR A 652 2.95 20.40 -16.27
C THR A 652 3.34 21.76 -15.70
N SER A 653 4.65 22.02 -15.61
CA SER A 653 5.23 23.31 -15.19
C SER A 653 4.74 23.82 -13.83
N VAL A 654 4.71 22.92 -12.83
CA VAL A 654 4.29 23.26 -11.47
C VAL A 654 5.33 24.16 -10.82
N ALA A 655 4.92 25.34 -10.34
CA ALA A 655 5.81 26.27 -9.66
C ALA A 655 6.42 25.64 -8.40
N SER A 656 7.74 25.66 -8.30
CA SER A 656 8.49 25.26 -7.10
C SER A 656 9.03 26.49 -6.37
N LYS A 657 8.88 26.53 -5.05
CA LYS A 657 9.45 27.57 -4.18
C LYS A 657 10.69 27.02 -3.47
N THR A 658 11.80 27.75 -3.49
CA THR A 658 12.97 27.40 -2.66
C THR A 658 12.64 27.65 -1.19
N VAL A 659 12.81 26.62 -0.36
CA VAL A 659 12.63 26.68 1.11
C VAL A 659 13.98 26.92 1.77
N LEU A 660 15.02 26.17 1.36
CA LEU A 660 16.40 26.36 1.81
C LEU A 660 17.36 26.29 0.62
N SER A 661 18.34 27.20 0.58
CA SER A 661 19.26 27.33 -0.55
C SER A 661 20.61 26.64 -0.33
N LYS A 662 21.31 26.40 -1.44
CA LYS A 662 22.53 25.59 -1.65
C LYS A 662 23.71 25.75 -0.67
N GLN A 663 23.73 26.76 0.22
CA GLN A 663 24.83 26.95 1.16
C GLN A 663 25.02 25.74 2.09
N ASN A 664 23.93 25.02 2.37
CA ASN A 664 23.94 23.79 3.15
C ASN A 664 23.50 22.61 2.26
N LEU A 665 24.38 21.60 2.13
CA LEU A 665 24.12 20.37 1.37
C LEU A 665 23.12 19.49 2.11
N ILE A 666 21.83 19.78 1.94
CA ILE A 666 20.74 19.01 2.53
C ILE A 666 20.76 17.59 1.94
N SER A 667 20.82 16.59 2.82
CA SER A 667 20.80 15.17 2.49
C SER A 667 19.39 14.59 2.53
N ASP A 668 18.55 15.05 3.46
CA ASP A 668 17.26 14.45 3.79
C ASP A 668 16.23 15.48 4.30
N VAL A 669 14.94 15.12 4.28
CA VAL A 669 13.84 15.95 4.79
C VAL A 669 12.72 15.10 5.38
N LEU A 670 12.14 15.57 6.50
CA LEU A 670 11.04 14.91 7.21
C LEU A 670 9.94 15.92 7.52
N VAL A 671 8.68 15.54 7.28
CA VAL A 671 7.50 16.22 7.78
C VAL A 671 7.13 15.58 9.13
N THR A 672 7.00 16.39 10.18
CA THR A 672 6.64 15.96 11.53
C THR A 672 5.37 16.67 12.00
N ASN A 673 4.75 16.20 13.08
CA ASN A 673 3.62 16.89 13.74
C ASN A 673 4.01 18.26 14.35
N LEU A 674 5.31 18.57 14.45
CA LEU A 674 5.87 19.82 14.98
C LEU A 674 6.40 20.76 13.88
N GLY A 675 6.29 20.38 12.60
CA GLY A 675 6.81 21.15 11.47
C GLY A 675 7.76 20.36 10.56
N LEU A 676 8.47 21.08 9.69
CA LEU A 676 9.39 20.51 8.71
C LEU A 676 10.81 20.47 9.30
N ILE A 677 11.51 19.35 9.12
CA ILE A 677 12.90 19.19 9.55
C ILE A 677 13.76 18.74 8.36
N ALA A 678 14.83 19.47 8.09
CA ALA A 678 15.80 19.15 7.04
C ALA A 678 17.17 18.83 7.65
N PHE A 679 17.96 17.99 6.96
CA PHE A 679 19.22 17.48 7.49
C PHE A 679 20.34 17.78 6.52
N THR A 680 21.50 18.20 7.01
CA THR A 680 22.77 18.09 6.28
C THR A 680 23.54 16.88 6.78
N LYS A 681 24.80 16.72 6.36
CA LYS A 681 25.73 15.74 6.94
C LYS A 681 26.09 16.02 8.41
N ASN A 682 25.94 17.27 8.89
CA ASN A 682 26.52 17.71 10.17
C ASN A 682 25.52 18.45 11.07
N SER A 683 24.34 18.81 10.58
CA SER A 683 23.38 19.64 11.29
C SER A 683 21.92 19.35 10.92
N VAL A 684 21.03 19.67 11.85
CA VAL A 684 19.58 19.53 11.77
C VAL A 684 18.96 20.93 11.70
N PHE A 685 18.14 21.18 10.69
CA PHE A 685 17.39 22.42 10.50
C PHE A 685 15.93 22.16 10.87
N VAL A 686 15.45 22.77 11.96
CA VAL A 686 14.03 22.78 12.29
C VAL A 686 13.44 24.05 11.72
N LEU A 687 12.44 23.92 10.85
CA LEU A 687 11.71 25.06 10.28
C LEU A 687 10.43 25.31 11.07
N ASP A 688 10.21 26.56 11.46
CA ASP A 688 8.96 27.01 12.07
C ASP A 688 7.82 27.17 11.02
N GLU A 689 6.62 27.53 11.48
CA GLU A 689 5.46 27.79 10.61
C GLU A 689 5.69 28.93 9.60
N ASN A 690 6.67 29.81 9.86
CA ASN A 690 7.05 30.91 8.96
C ASN A 690 8.14 30.50 7.94
N ASN A 691 8.62 29.26 7.96
CA ASN A 691 9.80 28.76 7.23
C ASN A 691 11.14 29.39 7.68
N GLN A 692 11.23 29.95 8.89
CA GLN A 692 12.51 30.30 9.50
C GLN A 692 13.18 29.03 10.01
N ALA A 693 14.39 28.75 9.51
CA ALA A 693 15.14 27.57 9.88
C ALA A 693 16.11 27.85 11.03
N LYS A 694 15.97 27.10 12.12
CA LYS A 694 16.93 27.08 13.23
C LYS A 694 17.85 25.86 13.10
N GLU A 695 19.15 26.11 13.03
CA GLU A 695 20.17 25.09 12.89
C GLU A 695 20.63 24.54 14.27
N PHE A 696 20.80 23.22 14.34
CA PHE A 696 21.34 22.49 15.48
C PHE A 696 22.47 21.57 15.00
N ASN A 697 23.69 21.82 15.47
CA ASN A 697 24.85 21.00 15.10
C ASN A 697 24.75 19.62 15.73
N ALA A 698 24.91 18.55 14.94
CA ALA A 698 24.94 17.19 15.43
C ALA A 698 26.28 16.88 16.14
N PRO A 699 26.31 15.93 17.12
CA PRO A 699 27.55 15.55 17.80
C PRO A 699 28.60 14.97 16.85
N GLN A 700 29.71 15.68 16.63
CA GLN A 700 30.72 15.33 15.63
C GLN A 700 31.49 14.03 15.97
N ASP A 701 31.54 13.63 17.24
CA ASP A 701 32.16 12.40 17.73
C ASP A 701 31.39 11.12 17.33
N LYS A 702 30.15 11.27 16.84
CA LYS A 702 29.25 10.16 16.48
C LYS A 702 29.22 9.86 14.98
N GLY A 703 29.90 10.65 14.15
CA GLY A 703 29.94 10.49 12.69
C GLY A 703 29.00 11.43 11.93
N SER A 704 29.01 11.32 10.60
CA SER A 704 28.19 12.14 9.70
C SER A 704 26.78 11.56 9.56
N ILE A 705 25.78 12.42 9.46
CA ILE A 705 24.39 12.03 9.19
C ILE A 705 24.27 11.40 7.80
N VAL A 706 23.77 10.16 7.76
CA VAL A 706 23.47 9.40 6.53
C VAL A 706 21.99 9.45 6.22
N LYS A 707 21.14 9.20 7.22
CA LYS A 707 19.68 9.13 7.07
C LYS A 707 18.98 9.62 8.34
N ALA A 708 17.81 10.23 8.21
CA ALA A 708 16.93 10.50 9.33
C ALA A 708 15.55 9.85 9.12
N ILE A 709 14.90 9.45 10.21
CA ILE A 709 13.52 8.93 10.25
C ILE A 709 12.77 9.53 11.44
N TYR A 710 11.45 9.54 11.40
CA TYR A 710 10.62 10.16 12.43
C TYR A 710 9.71 9.17 13.15
N MET A 711 9.83 9.09 14.48
CA MET A 711 9.00 8.26 15.34
C MET A 711 7.90 9.13 15.96
N ASN A 712 6.72 9.13 15.34
CA ASN A 712 5.56 9.94 15.74
C ASN A 712 5.21 9.77 17.23
N ASP A 713 5.12 8.53 17.70
CA ASP A 713 4.64 8.15 19.05
C ASP A 713 5.46 8.77 20.20
N LEU A 714 6.77 8.98 19.98
CA LEU A 714 7.66 9.63 20.95
C LEU A 714 8.01 11.08 20.55
N SER A 715 7.54 11.53 19.39
CA SER A 715 7.94 12.77 18.74
C SER A 715 9.47 12.94 18.65
N LEU A 716 10.18 11.87 18.29
CA LEU A 716 11.64 11.83 18.16
C LEU A 716 12.07 11.63 16.71
N VAL A 717 13.03 12.42 16.26
CA VAL A 717 13.80 12.14 15.04
C VAL A 717 14.92 11.17 15.42
N LEU A 718 15.04 10.05 14.71
CA LEU A 718 16.18 9.14 14.83
C LEU A 718 17.12 9.40 13.65
N ILE A 719 18.39 9.66 13.97
CA ILE A 719 19.45 10.06 13.05
C ILE A 719 20.46 8.92 13.00
N ILE A 720 20.64 8.33 11.82
CA ILE A 720 21.58 7.25 11.56
C ILE A 720 22.87 7.85 11.01
N THR A 721 24.01 7.50 11.61
CA THR A 721 25.33 7.98 11.18
C THR A 721 26.10 6.96 10.35
N ASP A 722 27.11 7.45 9.61
CA ASP A 722 28.08 6.63 8.86
C ASP A 722 28.87 5.63 9.73
N GLN A 723 28.94 5.86 11.04
CA GLN A 723 29.52 4.95 12.04
C GLN A 723 28.55 3.87 12.54
N ASN A 724 27.39 3.66 11.90
CA ASN A 724 26.31 2.76 12.35
C ASN A 724 25.72 3.12 13.75
N LYS A 725 25.94 4.33 14.25
CA LYS A 725 25.33 4.80 15.51
C LYS A 725 23.97 5.45 15.24
N VAL A 726 23.08 5.42 16.22
CA VAL A 726 21.80 6.15 16.19
C VAL A 726 21.76 7.20 17.28
N ILE A 727 21.38 8.42 16.90
CA ILE A 727 21.19 9.55 17.80
C ILE A 727 19.74 9.99 17.67
N SER A 728 19.00 10.17 18.77
CA SER A 728 17.69 10.82 18.73
C SER A 728 17.85 12.32 18.90
N PHE A 729 17.21 13.10 18.03
CA PHE A 729 16.98 14.52 18.22
C PHE A 729 15.51 14.74 18.59
N SER A 730 15.27 15.44 19.69
CA SER A 730 13.94 15.85 20.13
C SER A 730 13.66 17.27 19.63
N PRO A 731 12.70 17.51 18.71
CA PRO A 731 12.40 18.86 18.23
C PRO A 731 11.82 19.76 19.34
N ILE A 732 11.15 19.16 20.33
CA ILE A 732 10.56 19.84 21.49
C ILE A 732 11.66 20.37 22.43
N SER A 733 12.53 19.47 22.92
CA SER A 733 13.57 19.82 23.90
C SER A 733 14.86 20.35 23.27
N GLN A 734 15.00 20.25 21.94
CA GLN A 734 16.13 20.69 21.14
C GLN A 734 17.47 20.04 21.53
N LYS A 735 17.39 18.82 22.08
CA LYS A 735 18.54 18.03 22.55
C LYS A 735 18.76 16.79 21.70
N PHE A 736 20.04 16.42 21.60
CA PHE A 736 20.49 15.14 21.08
C PHE A 736 20.72 14.16 22.24
N THR A 737 20.32 12.91 22.06
CA THR A 737 20.54 11.80 23.00
C THR A 737 21.00 10.58 22.21
N GLU A 738 22.02 9.87 22.66
CA GLU A 738 22.48 8.63 22.02
C GLU A 738 21.44 7.51 22.21
N ASN A 739 21.31 6.62 21.22
CA ASN A 739 20.45 5.44 21.32
C ASN A 739 21.29 4.20 21.01
N ASN A 740 21.43 3.35 22.02
CA ASN A 740 22.14 2.07 21.88
C ASN A 740 21.37 1.16 20.92
N ILE A 741 22.04 0.67 19.87
CA ILE A 741 21.48 -0.28 18.92
C ILE A 741 22.60 -0.96 18.13
N ASN A 742 22.43 -2.24 17.84
CA ASN A 742 23.31 -3.00 16.95
C ASN A 742 22.69 -3.08 15.54
N ILE A 743 22.98 -2.11 14.68
CA ILE A 743 22.42 -2.06 13.31
C ILE A 743 22.99 -3.22 12.47
N SER A 744 22.10 -3.90 11.73
CA SER A 744 22.49 -4.89 10.72
C SER A 744 22.87 -4.24 9.39
N GLY A 745 23.98 -4.71 8.81
CA GLY A 745 24.53 -4.21 7.56
C GLY A 745 25.24 -2.86 7.71
N LYS A 746 25.46 -2.17 6.58
CA LYS A 746 26.06 -0.83 6.54
C LYS A 746 24.95 0.22 6.49
N SER A 747 24.96 1.16 7.43
CA SER A 747 24.05 2.32 7.50
C SER A 747 23.87 3.06 6.16
N SER A 748 24.92 3.14 5.35
CA SER A 748 24.91 3.79 4.03
C SER A 748 24.16 3.04 2.92
N ASN A 749 23.84 1.76 3.13
CA ASN A 749 23.14 0.90 2.16
C ASN A 749 21.81 0.35 2.72
N SER A 750 21.66 0.27 4.05
CA SER A 750 20.41 -0.14 4.70
C SER A 750 19.34 0.95 4.61
N PHE A 751 18.06 0.55 4.57
CA PHE A 751 16.92 1.46 4.57
C PHE A 751 16.19 1.40 5.91
N PHE A 752 15.71 2.55 6.37
CA PHE A 752 15.20 2.71 7.72
C PHE A 752 13.76 3.26 7.71
N GLY A 753 12.97 2.83 8.69
CA GLY A 753 11.63 3.37 8.95
C GLY A 753 11.16 3.08 10.37
N THR A 754 10.03 3.65 10.74
CA THR A 754 9.46 3.57 12.09
C THR A 754 7.96 3.33 12.00
N TYR A 755 7.44 2.50 12.90
CA TYR A 755 5.99 2.32 13.11
C TYR A 755 5.75 1.97 14.57
N LEU A 756 4.85 2.70 15.23
CA LEU A 756 4.76 2.74 16.68
C LEU A 756 6.14 3.01 17.31
N THR A 757 6.40 2.42 18.47
CA THR A 757 7.72 2.40 19.12
C THR A 757 8.66 1.31 18.57
N TYR A 758 8.56 0.94 17.29
CA TYR A 758 9.51 0.04 16.63
C TYR A 758 10.31 0.76 15.55
N MET A 759 11.60 0.43 15.44
CA MET A 759 12.41 0.79 14.28
C MET A 759 12.59 -0.43 13.37
N TYR A 760 12.52 -0.19 12.06
CA TYR A 760 12.66 -1.20 11.03
C TYR A 760 13.88 -0.88 10.18
N VAL A 761 14.69 -1.91 9.90
CA VAL A 761 15.89 -1.82 9.07
C VAL A 761 15.80 -2.88 7.98
N LEU A 762 15.65 -2.46 6.72
CA LEU A 762 15.85 -3.32 5.57
C LEU A 762 17.35 -3.37 5.28
N ASP A 763 17.91 -4.56 5.33
CA ASP A 763 19.27 -4.88 4.91
C ASP A 763 19.20 -5.50 3.50
N PRO A 764 19.63 -4.80 2.43
CA PRO A 764 19.54 -5.33 1.08
C PRO A 764 20.46 -6.52 0.85
N GLU A 765 21.61 -6.58 1.53
CA GLU A 765 22.60 -7.66 1.39
C GLU A 765 22.04 -8.96 1.97
N ALA A 766 21.42 -8.88 3.16
CA ALA A 766 20.70 -10.01 3.77
C ALA A 766 19.32 -10.28 3.13
N SER A 767 18.79 -9.36 2.32
CA SER A 767 17.40 -9.36 1.81
C SER A 767 16.35 -9.61 2.90
N GLN A 768 16.55 -8.99 4.06
CA GLN A 768 15.71 -9.16 5.26
C GLN A 768 15.35 -7.79 5.84
N ILE A 769 14.18 -7.69 6.46
CA ILE A 769 13.77 -6.53 7.26
C ILE A 769 13.82 -6.95 8.72
N TYR A 770 14.63 -6.26 9.51
CA TYR A 770 14.74 -6.46 10.94
C TYR A 770 13.90 -5.44 11.70
N ARG A 771 13.13 -5.88 12.69
CA ARG A 771 12.38 -5.05 13.62
C ARG A 771 13.09 -4.98 14.97
N TYR A 772 13.33 -3.77 15.45
CA TYR A 772 14.00 -3.47 16.71
C TYR A 772 12.97 -2.89 17.70
N PRO A 773 12.71 -3.54 18.85
CA PRO A 773 11.88 -2.99 19.93
C PRO A 773 12.61 -1.84 20.64
N ARG A 774 11.88 -0.85 21.18
CA ARG A 774 12.48 0.09 22.14
C ARG A 774 12.87 -0.64 23.42
N ALA A 775 13.98 -0.18 24.01
CA ALA A 775 14.52 -0.61 25.29
C ALA A 775 15.15 0.60 26.00
N ASP A 776 15.55 0.44 27.26
CA ASP A 776 16.17 1.52 28.01
C ASP A 776 17.45 2.02 27.32
N GLY A 777 17.53 3.34 27.13
CA GLY A 777 18.65 3.99 26.43
C GLY A 777 18.76 3.69 24.93
N GLY A 778 17.79 3.04 24.28
CA GLY A 778 17.91 2.71 22.86
C GLY A 778 16.90 1.68 22.34
N PHE A 779 17.45 0.66 21.67
CA PHE A 779 16.69 -0.43 21.06
C PHE A 779 17.26 -1.77 21.53
N GLY A 780 16.35 -2.71 21.78
CA GLY A 780 16.72 -4.08 22.13
C GLY A 780 17.10 -4.91 20.90
N GLU A 781 17.28 -6.21 21.13
CA GLU A 781 17.70 -7.15 20.09
C GLU A 781 16.76 -7.22 18.89
N LYS A 782 17.36 -7.43 17.72
CA LYS A 782 16.65 -7.45 16.45
C LYS A 782 15.85 -8.74 16.28
N ASN A 783 14.68 -8.63 15.66
CA ASN A 783 13.89 -9.77 15.23
C ASN A 783 13.71 -9.73 13.70
N SER A 784 13.83 -10.86 13.02
CA SER A 784 13.46 -10.98 11.61
C SER A 784 11.97 -10.68 11.45
N TRP A 785 11.62 -9.78 10.53
CA TRP A 785 10.23 -9.36 10.31
C TRP A 785 9.64 -9.93 9.02
N LEU A 786 10.42 -10.10 7.95
CA LEU A 786 9.96 -10.87 6.79
C LEU A 786 9.98 -12.36 7.14
N LYS A 787 8.84 -13.00 6.92
CA LYS A 787 8.64 -14.44 7.12
C LYS A 787 9.06 -15.26 5.90
N ASN A 788 8.82 -14.70 4.71
CA ASN A 788 9.11 -15.32 3.42
C ASN A 788 10.33 -14.69 2.74
N SER A 789 11.20 -15.53 2.16
CA SER A 789 12.39 -15.09 1.43
C SER A 789 11.99 -14.33 0.15
N THR A 790 12.21 -13.02 0.17
CA THR A 790 11.94 -12.14 -0.97
C THR A 790 13.22 -11.42 -1.36
N GLN A 791 13.58 -11.44 -2.64
CA GLN A 791 14.81 -10.79 -3.12
C GLN A 791 14.67 -9.25 -3.02
N LEU A 792 15.47 -8.62 -2.16
CA LEU A 792 15.42 -7.17 -1.88
C LEU A 792 16.75 -6.44 -2.14
N THR A 793 17.74 -7.11 -2.74
CA THR A 793 19.06 -6.53 -3.09
C THR A 793 19.04 -5.31 -4.02
N LYS A 794 17.93 -5.04 -4.71
CA LYS A 794 17.77 -3.91 -5.64
C LYS A 794 16.89 -2.77 -5.09
N THR A 795 16.66 -2.75 -3.78
CA THR A 795 15.86 -1.71 -3.14
C THR A 795 16.46 -0.33 -3.39
N SER A 796 15.63 0.61 -3.85
CA SER A 796 15.97 2.02 -4.04
C SER A 796 15.40 2.91 -2.94
N ASN A 797 14.28 2.53 -2.34
CA ASN A 797 13.65 3.26 -1.23
C ASN A 797 12.64 2.40 -0.46
N LEU A 798 12.33 2.80 0.77
CA LEU A 798 11.37 2.17 1.68
C LEU A 798 10.57 3.25 2.42
N THR A 799 9.28 3.00 2.65
CA THR A 799 8.42 3.80 3.54
C THR A 799 7.47 2.90 4.32
N ILE A 800 6.94 3.39 5.45
CA ILE A 800 6.09 2.61 6.36
C ILE A 800 4.86 3.44 6.78
N ASP A 801 3.68 2.82 6.70
CA ASP A 801 2.46 3.25 7.39
C ASP A 801 2.03 2.18 8.42
N ASP A 802 0.99 1.39 8.15
CA ASP A 802 0.72 0.11 8.83
C ASP A 802 1.46 -1.07 8.16
N SER A 803 1.94 -0.80 6.94
CA SER A 803 2.55 -1.73 6.00
C SER A 803 3.89 -1.17 5.53
N ILE A 804 4.81 -2.05 5.14
CA ILE A 804 6.09 -1.64 4.58
C ILE A 804 5.99 -1.66 3.05
N TYR A 805 6.24 -0.53 2.40
CA TYR A 805 6.36 -0.44 0.95
C TYR A 805 7.83 -0.32 0.58
N VAL A 806 8.26 -1.18 -0.34
CA VAL A 806 9.64 -1.22 -0.84
C VAL A 806 9.62 -1.08 -2.35
N VAL A 807 10.46 -0.21 -2.90
CA VAL A 807 10.58 0.01 -4.36
C VAL A 807 11.97 -0.39 -4.86
N ASP A 808 12.03 -0.91 -6.08
CA ASP A 808 13.27 -1.38 -6.75
C ASP A 808 13.55 -0.65 -8.08
N GLY A 809 12.97 0.54 -8.25
CA GLY A 809 12.94 1.29 -9.50
C GLY A 809 11.89 0.81 -10.50
N LYS A 810 11.58 -0.49 -10.60
CA LYS A 810 10.65 -1.03 -11.61
C LYS A 810 9.28 -1.39 -11.07
N LYS A 811 9.21 -1.79 -9.81
CA LYS A 811 7.97 -2.15 -9.11
C LYS A 811 7.99 -1.65 -7.67
N ILE A 812 6.81 -1.70 -7.08
CA ILE A 812 6.58 -1.54 -5.66
C ILE A 812 6.10 -2.86 -5.07
N THR A 813 6.66 -3.26 -3.92
CA THR A 813 6.24 -4.44 -3.18
C THR A 813 5.70 -3.98 -1.82
N LYS A 814 4.45 -4.33 -1.51
CA LYS A 814 3.82 -4.07 -0.21
C LYS A 814 4.01 -5.31 0.67
N PHE A 815 4.38 -5.11 1.93
CA PHE A 815 4.42 -6.15 2.95
C PHE A 815 3.52 -5.79 4.13
N PHE A 816 2.78 -6.75 4.66
CA PHE A 816 1.94 -6.60 5.85
C PHE A 816 2.18 -7.79 6.78
N LYS A 817 2.45 -7.52 8.07
CA LYS A 817 2.79 -8.54 9.09
C LYS A 817 3.87 -9.55 8.66
N GLY A 818 4.86 -9.09 7.88
CA GLY A 818 5.96 -9.91 7.36
C GLY A 818 5.70 -10.63 6.04
N GLU A 819 4.50 -10.49 5.47
CA GLU A 819 4.07 -11.21 4.26
C GLU A 819 3.88 -10.27 3.05
N PRO A 820 4.30 -10.66 1.84
CA PRO A 820 4.05 -9.88 0.63
C PRO A 820 2.54 -9.82 0.32
N GLN A 821 2.07 -8.64 -0.08
CA GLN A 821 0.67 -8.36 -0.42
C GLN A 821 0.55 -7.96 -1.88
N GLN A 822 -0.52 -8.41 -2.55
CA GLN A 822 -0.80 -8.02 -3.93
C GLN A 822 -1.22 -6.54 -3.99
N LEU A 823 -0.40 -5.72 -4.66
CA LEU A 823 -0.66 -4.30 -4.88
C LEU A 823 -0.90 -4.04 -6.37
N ASN A 824 -2.15 -3.72 -6.73
CA ASN A 824 -2.55 -3.45 -8.10
C ASN A 824 -2.60 -1.93 -8.34
N LEU A 825 -1.54 -1.35 -8.91
CA LEU A 825 -1.53 0.06 -9.32
C LEU A 825 -1.99 0.22 -10.78
N GLU A 826 -2.66 1.34 -11.06
CA GLU A 826 -3.05 1.75 -12.42
C GLU A 826 -1.82 2.09 -13.24
N SER A 827 -1.69 1.50 -14.43
CA SER A 827 -0.63 1.84 -15.37
C SER A 827 -0.85 3.22 -15.99
N SER A 828 0.24 3.95 -16.20
CA SER A 828 0.28 5.21 -16.95
C SER A 828 0.76 4.93 -18.38
N SER A 829 0.48 5.84 -19.33
CA SER A 829 0.86 5.61 -20.74
C SER A 829 2.37 5.70 -20.96
N THR A 830 3.04 6.59 -20.22
CA THR A 830 4.48 6.59 -20.03
C THR A 830 4.82 5.73 -18.82
N SER A 831 5.72 4.75 -18.97
CA SER A 831 6.14 3.88 -17.86
C SER A 831 6.60 4.69 -16.64
N ILE A 832 6.15 4.29 -15.46
CA ILE A 832 6.52 4.93 -14.19
C ILE A 832 7.81 4.27 -13.66
N ASN A 833 8.80 5.10 -13.32
CA ASN A 833 9.97 4.67 -12.55
C ASN A 833 9.69 4.91 -11.05
N TYR A 834 10.00 3.94 -10.20
CA TYR A 834 9.71 3.96 -8.76
C TYR A 834 10.99 4.29 -7.97
N ASP A 835 11.51 5.52 -8.12
CA ASP A 835 12.79 5.90 -7.49
C ASP A 835 12.67 6.14 -5.99
N LEU A 836 11.65 6.90 -5.56
CA LEU A 836 11.30 7.12 -4.16
C LEU A 836 9.80 6.86 -3.94
N VAL A 837 9.44 6.42 -2.74
CA VAL A 837 8.06 6.22 -2.29
C VAL A 837 7.85 6.95 -0.97
N TYR A 838 6.70 7.61 -0.82
CA TYR A 838 6.30 8.25 0.43
C TYR A 838 4.83 7.97 0.74
N THR A 839 4.57 7.60 1.99
CA THR A 839 3.25 7.62 2.63
C THR A 839 3.47 7.64 4.15
N ASN A 840 2.45 8.01 4.92
CA ASN A 840 2.43 7.82 6.36
C ASN A 840 1.04 7.28 6.79
N LEU A 841 0.83 7.12 8.09
CA LEU A 841 -0.43 6.60 8.66
C LEU A 841 -1.64 7.48 8.32
N ASP A 842 -1.47 8.80 8.33
CA ASP A 842 -2.55 9.77 8.10
C ASP A 842 -2.82 10.02 6.60
N SER A 843 -1.87 9.66 5.72
CA SER A 843 -2.01 9.77 4.27
C SER A 843 -3.08 8.84 3.72
N THR A 844 -3.94 9.34 2.83
CA THR A 844 -4.84 8.48 2.01
C THR A 844 -4.17 8.04 0.71
N SER A 845 -3.03 8.67 0.39
CA SER A 845 -2.32 8.52 -0.87
C SER A 845 -0.95 7.89 -0.72
N LEU A 846 -0.45 7.33 -1.82
CA LEU A 846 0.90 6.80 -1.99
C LEU A 846 1.58 7.63 -3.07
N TYR A 847 2.68 8.29 -2.70
CA TYR A 847 3.39 9.24 -3.55
C TYR A 847 4.64 8.56 -4.13
N ILE A 848 4.75 8.51 -5.45
CA ILE A 848 5.91 7.96 -6.15
C ILE A 848 6.65 9.11 -6.84
N LEU A 849 7.96 9.21 -6.60
CA LEU A 849 8.83 10.06 -7.41
C LEU A 849 9.44 9.24 -8.55
N ASP A 850 9.20 9.71 -9.77
CA ASP A 850 9.72 9.20 -11.02
C ASP A 850 10.75 10.22 -11.53
N LYS A 851 12.03 10.00 -11.21
CA LYS A 851 13.13 10.91 -11.54
C LYS A 851 13.41 10.90 -13.04
N LEU A 852 13.28 9.74 -13.68
CA LEU A 852 13.48 9.55 -15.12
C LEU A 852 12.51 10.43 -15.93
N ASN A 853 11.23 10.45 -15.55
CA ASN A 853 10.23 11.31 -16.21
C ASN A 853 10.03 12.66 -15.49
N SER A 854 10.84 13.01 -14.49
CA SER A 854 10.76 14.26 -13.71
C SER A 854 9.34 14.58 -13.19
N ARG A 855 8.66 13.58 -12.62
CA ARG A 855 7.29 13.71 -12.12
C ARG A 855 7.05 13.06 -10.75
N ILE A 856 6.09 13.59 -10.01
CA ILE A 856 5.45 12.92 -8.86
C ILE A 856 4.14 12.31 -9.34
N VAL A 857 3.93 11.02 -9.10
CA VAL A 857 2.67 10.31 -9.36
C VAL A 857 1.99 10.00 -8.03
N ILE A 858 0.72 10.39 -7.89
CA ILE A 858 -0.07 10.16 -6.67
C ILE A 858 -1.07 9.04 -6.93
N PHE A 859 -0.95 7.95 -6.18
CA PHE A 859 -1.88 6.83 -6.20
C PHE A 859 -2.80 6.83 -4.97
N SER A 860 -4.05 6.39 -5.14
CA SER A 860 -4.96 6.09 -4.02
C SER A 860 -4.56 4.76 -3.37
N LYS A 861 -4.32 4.73 -2.04
CA LYS A 861 -3.99 3.47 -1.33
C LYS A 861 -5.11 2.43 -1.44
N ASP A 862 -6.38 2.85 -1.34
CA ASP A 862 -7.55 1.97 -1.41
C ASP A 862 -7.79 1.31 -2.78
N SER A 863 -7.42 2.00 -3.86
CA SER A 863 -7.88 1.63 -5.21
C SER A 863 -6.79 1.52 -6.27
N GLY A 864 -5.55 1.85 -5.92
CA GLY A 864 -4.41 1.83 -6.82
C GLY A 864 -4.48 2.80 -8.00
N LYS A 865 -5.53 3.63 -8.09
CA LYS A 865 -5.74 4.54 -9.23
C LYS A 865 -4.86 5.78 -9.12
N ILE A 866 -4.41 6.27 -10.27
CA ILE A 866 -3.70 7.55 -10.40
C ILE A 866 -4.70 8.67 -10.11
N LEU A 867 -4.48 9.39 -9.01
CA LEU A 867 -5.25 10.55 -8.59
C LEU A 867 -4.80 11.80 -9.34
N ALA A 868 -3.49 12.05 -9.38
CA ALA A 868 -2.88 13.19 -10.06
C ALA A 868 -1.39 12.91 -10.38
N GLN A 869 -0.83 13.66 -11.33
CA GLN A 869 0.60 13.66 -11.64
C GLN A 869 1.11 15.11 -11.72
N TYR A 870 2.36 15.34 -11.29
CA TYR A 870 2.96 16.68 -11.21
C TYR A 870 4.35 16.64 -11.85
N HIS A 871 4.55 17.32 -12.98
CA HIS A 871 5.85 17.40 -13.67
C HIS A 871 6.60 18.70 -13.32
N SER A 872 7.88 18.59 -13.00
CA SER A 872 8.79 19.71 -12.76
C SER A 872 10.23 19.26 -13.02
N GLU A 873 10.97 20.00 -13.85
CA GLU A 873 12.33 19.64 -14.31
C GLU A 873 13.33 19.46 -13.15
N ASN A 874 13.11 20.19 -12.04
CA ASN A 874 13.89 20.12 -10.81
C ASN A 874 13.85 18.72 -10.15
N LEU A 875 12.84 17.89 -10.46
CA LEU A 875 12.66 16.57 -9.86
C LEU A 875 13.68 15.52 -10.33
N SER A 876 14.30 15.71 -11.49
CA SER A 876 15.34 14.82 -12.04
C SER A 876 16.51 14.58 -11.07
N SER A 877 16.95 15.62 -10.35
CA SER A 877 18.11 15.58 -9.45
C SER A 877 17.79 15.30 -7.98
N SER A 878 16.59 14.78 -7.69
CA SER A 878 16.10 14.65 -6.32
C SER A 878 16.78 13.52 -5.52
N THR A 879 17.08 13.76 -4.25
CA THR A 879 17.61 12.76 -3.31
C THR A 879 16.56 12.25 -2.32
N ALA A 880 15.70 13.13 -1.81
CA ALA A 880 14.66 12.81 -0.83
C ALA A 880 13.32 13.49 -1.16
N LEU A 881 12.22 12.87 -0.69
CA LEU A 881 10.84 13.34 -0.82
C LEU A 881 10.14 13.17 0.53
N ALA A 882 9.46 14.23 1.00
CA ALA A 882 8.45 14.16 2.05
C ALA A 882 7.20 14.92 1.61
N VAL A 883 6.01 14.51 2.08
CA VAL A 883 4.75 15.14 1.67
C VAL A 883 3.88 15.46 2.88
N ASP A 884 3.44 16.71 2.94
CA ASP A 884 2.35 17.15 3.80
C ASP A 884 1.04 17.08 3.00
N GLU A 885 0.27 16.00 3.20
CA GLU A 885 -1.01 15.76 2.51
C GLU A 885 -2.09 16.77 2.97
N LYS A 886 -2.02 17.24 4.23
CA LYS A 886 -2.96 18.21 4.82
C LYS A 886 -2.81 19.59 4.19
N ASN A 887 -1.57 20.07 4.07
CA ASN A 887 -1.23 21.34 3.42
C ASN A 887 -0.95 21.20 1.92
N LYS A 888 -1.23 20.03 1.33
CA LYS A 888 -1.04 19.71 -0.11
C LYS A 888 0.31 20.16 -0.64
N THR A 889 1.40 19.84 0.06
CA THR A 889 2.74 20.32 -0.29
C THR A 889 3.74 19.16 -0.25
N ALA A 890 4.44 18.93 -1.37
CA ALA A 890 5.61 18.06 -1.42
C ALA A 890 6.86 18.88 -1.16
N PHE A 891 7.75 18.36 -0.31
CA PHE A 891 9.09 18.88 -0.04
C PHE A 891 10.11 17.93 -0.68
N ILE A 892 10.97 18.47 -1.53
CA ILE A 892 11.92 17.70 -2.33
C ILE A 892 13.33 18.26 -2.13
N VAL A 893 14.25 17.39 -1.76
CA VAL A 893 15.68 17.73 -1.67
C VAL A 893 16.31 17.54 -3.05
N THR A 894 16.96 18.57 -3.57
CA THR A 894 17.60 18.62 -4.88
C THR A 894 19.06 19.06 -4.75
N SER A 895 19.82 18.96 -5.84
CA SER A 895 21.20 19.47 -5.91
C SER A 895 21.36 20.99 -5.65
N ALA A 896 20.26 21.75 -5.66
CA ALA A 896 20.23 23.19 -5.37
C ALA A 896 19.78 23.53 -3.93
N GLY A 897 19.35 22.54 -3.14
CA GLY A 897 18.75 22.72 -1.81
C GLY A 897 17.34 22.12 -1.71
N LEU A 898 16.57 22.59 -0.73
CA LEU A 898 15.21 22.12 -0.47
C LEU A 898 14.20 23.01 -1.20
N ILE A 899 13.34 22.39 -2.02
CA ILE A 899 12.22 23.05 -2.70
C ILE A 899 10.88 22.48 -2.21
N SER A 900 9.83 23.30 -2.29
CA SER A 900 8.45 22.88 -2.10
C SER A 900 7.65 23.00 -3.41
N ILE A 901 6.75 22.04 -3.65
CA ILE A 901 5.85 21.95 -4.80
C ILE A 901 4.42 21.78 -4.29
N SER A 902 3.48 22.58 -4.81
CA SER A 902 2.06 22.50 -4.41
C SER A 902 1.29 21.41 -5.17
N LEU A 903 0.55 20.59 -4.43
CA LEU A 903 -0.20 19.42 -4.88
C LEU A 903 -1.73 19.69 -4.92
N GLN A 904 -2.15 20.74 -5.64
CA GLN A 904 -3.52 21.29 -5.59
C GLN A 904 -4.68 20.31 -5.89
#